data_AF-A0A1F4ZCC3-F1
#
_entry.id   AF-A0A1F4ZCC3-F1
#
_cell.length_a   1.000
_cell.length_b   1.000
_cell.length_c   1.000
_cell.angle_alpha   90.00
_cell.angle_beta   90.00
_cell.angle_gamma   90.00
#
_symmetry.space_group_name_H-M   'P 1'
#
loop_
_entity.id
_entity.type
_entity.pdbx_description
1 polymer ?
#
loop_
_entity_poly.entity_id
_entity_poly.type
_entity_poly.pdbx_seq_one_letter_code
_entity_poly.pdbx_strand_id
1 'polypeptide(L)'
;MNRRLVILVFCIGVALFIPARTPAFVFISAADTKTGVSTLTALSQRIVSLYPGAKLWVYPGDLQNKGFDPATISTWINAVNGGGANNLYHIIFPTRGNHDANNNYFPNAAAEWTSFFGSGANSLSAKVSAIGGSNWSTMAGQEFRTYSFDYDNSHFLGVDSWGGGDVTVINTEMSNWMNTDLTNAQNRGKAHAFLFWHGPLYYVDGHSSSTPANVVSVIANHPIVAATFHGHEHVDAYTYLDGSRVSGLAGRPIHQFVIGNAGAGNYQCNASRVDYCETYSGFGAIDVNGPNITVKMHDVQGALKYTKSFTHGTNVPTSTPTRTPTPGPSPTPSRTPSPTPPRSPTPTRTPTPGPSATPTQTPTRIPPGQLPGDANGDGRVDGVDYVIWFNHYGTNVSNGPAGGDFDRSGRVDGVDYVIWFNHYGQSGPTTTPTRSPTPTRTPTPGASATPTRTPTPGPSPTPPSGLPYRAFSNNSYWNTPFPANAPIDSHNAAYIADSQNSSHTQNYLRFTAAPGTSQGFGQPIYWASSSDKLYTISDGSLTVQVHIPRGASPASGSDGQITVYDLSTNQVVGMSGASYNSSSDTWSVGGSIDRYMLDSNGLDRRVSGSNNNNNYGHRGVSTAVRAVRVDEVQAGVIRHRLGCFWWATGTQTVNHYWPMAGDEGSKGGIVPEGIVIRIKPSVNLASRGLSAPALVVAKALQDYGCMIEDNSGAGNRLKLERNESAWQSIGIREDSLAPLPWSDWEFIQGGYSP
;
A
#
# COMPACT_ATOMS: atom_id res chain seq x y z
N MET A 1 4.13 -15.07 76.67
CA MET A 1 2.68 -14.85 76.44
C MET A 1 2.44 -14.61 74.96
N ASN A 2 1.75 -15.59 74.36
CA ASN A 2 1.11 -15.70 73.03
C ASN A 2 1.33 -14.61 71.97
N ARG A 3 2.13 -14.92 70.94
CA ARG A 3 2.01 -14.34 69.60
C ARG A 3 0.93 -15.11 68.83
N ARG A 4 -0.16 -14.44 68.48
CA ARG A 4 -1.23 -14.99 67.61
C ARG A 4 -0.78 -14.94 66.15
N LEU A 5 -0.74 -16.11 65.53
CA LEU A 5 -0.59 -16.34 64.10
C LEU A 5 -1.94 -16.09 63.42
N VAL A 6 -2.00 -15.15 62.48
CA VAL A 6 -3.16 -14.94 61.59
C VAL A 6 -2.84 -15.66 60.29
N ILE A 7 -3.59 -16.73 59.98
CA ILE A 7 -3.53 -17.46 58.72
C ILE A 7 -4.43 -16.74 57.72
N LEU A 8 -3.85 -16.19 56.65
CA LEU A 8 -4.58 -15.67 55.49
C LEU A 8 -4.74 -16.83 54.49
N VAL A 9 -5.97 -17.28 54.26
CA VAL A 9 -6.29 -18.26 53.21
C VAL A 9 -6.36 -17.52 51.87
N PHE A 10 -5.43 -17.80 50.97
CA PHE A 10 -5.47 -17.35 49.57
C PHE A 10 -6.27 -18.36 48.75
N CYS A 11 -7.46 -17.97 48.27
CA CYS A 11 -8.16 -18.69 47.22
C CYS A 11 -7.39 -18.49 45.90
N ILE A 12 -6.68 -19.52 45.44
CA ILE A 12 -6.10 -19.55 44.09
C ILE A 12 -7.24 -19.78 43.10
N GLY A 13 -7.64 -18.72 42.39
CA GLY A 13 -8.50 -18.83 41.23
C GLY A 13 -7.77 -19.61 40.14
N VAL A 14 -8.29 -20.80 39.82
CA VAL A 14 -7.91 -21.52 38.60
C VAL A 14 -8.45 -20.70 37.43
N ALA A 15 -7.56 -19.99 36.72
CA ALA A 15 -7.89 -19.41 35.44
C ALA A 15 -8.15 -20.57 34.46
N LEU A 16 -9.43 -20.86 34.24
CA LEU A 16 -9.89 -21.66 33.11
C LEU A 16 -9.31 -21.04 31.84
N PHE A 17 -8.40 -21.75 31.18
CA PHE A 17 -8.03 -21.47 29.81
C PHE A 17 -9.29 -21.59 28.96
N ILE A 18 -9.89 -20.44 28.62
CA ILE A 18 -10.94 -20.39 27.61
C ILE A 18 -10.22 -20.64 26.28
N PRO A 19 -10.50 -21.74 25.56
CA PRO A 19 -9.92 -21.95 24.24
C PRO A 19 -10.27 -20.76 23.35
N ALA A 20 -9.30 -20.29 22.55
CA ALA A 20 -9.54 -19.25 21.55
C ALA A 20 -10.77 -19.65 20.72
N ARG A 21 -11.76 -18.75 20.66
CA ARG A 21 -13.02 -18.98 19.95
C ARG A 21 -12.70 -19.35 18.49
N THR A 22 -13.18 -20.49 18.02
CA THR A 22 -13.19 -20.79 16.58
C THR A 22 -14.13 -19.78 15.91
N PRO A 23 -13.63 -18.94 14.98
CA PRO A 23 -14.45 -18.04 14.18
C PRO A 23 -15.62 -18.79 13.55
N ALA A 24 -16.84 -18.36 13.83
CA ALA A 24 -18.04 -19.06 13.40
C ALA A 24 -19.15 -18.05 13.07
N PHE A 25 -19.54 -17.99 11.81
CA PHE A 25 -20.60 -17.12 11.34
C PHE A 25 -21.26 -17.65 10.07
N VAL A 26 -22.48 -17.16 9.82
CA VAL A 26 -23.21 -17.43 8.58
C VAL A 26 -23.32 -16.13 7.79
N PHE A 27 -23.05 -16.20 6.49
CA PHE A 27 -23.42 -15.15 5.56
C PHE A 27 -24.32 -15.67 4.44
N ILE A 28 -25.07 -14.76 3.82
CA ILE A 28 -26.02 -15.07 2.77
C ILE A 28 -25.50 -14.58 1.42
N SER A 29 -25.81 -15.30 0.35
CA SER A 29 -25.61 -14.85 -1.02
C SER A 29 -26.87 -15.09 -1.85
N ALA A 30 -27.27 -14.07 -2.61
CA ALA A 30 -28.31 -14.13 -3.63
C ALA A 30 -28.12 -12.93 -4.57
N ALA A 31 -28.52 -13.04 -5.84
CA ALA A 31 -28.40 -11.98 -6.83
C ALA A 31 -29.63 -11.93 -7.76
N ASP A 32 -29.72 -10.90 -8.59
CA ASP A 32 -30.70 -10.79 -9.69
C ASP A 32 -32.16 -10.76 -9.21
N THR A 33 -32.54 -9.65 -8.57
CA THR A 33 -33.96 -9.41 -8.26
C THR A 33 -34.68 -8.90 -9.51
N LYS A 34 -34.09 -7.93 -10.20
CA LYS A 34 -34.69 -7.18 -11.32
C LYS A 34 -36.11 -6.72 -11.01
N THR A 35 -37.13 -7.41 -11.51
CA THR A 35 -38.55 -7.11 -11.25
C THR A 35 -39.22 -8.03 -10.24
N GLY A 36 -38.58 -9.13 -9.84
CA GLY A 36 -39.16 -10.18 -8.97
C GLY A 36 -39.09 -9.87 -7.48
N VAL A 37 -39.46 -8.66 -7.07
CA VAL A 37 -39.39 -8.23 -5.66
C VAL A 37 -40.28 -9.04 -4.71
N SER A 38 -41.34 -9.69 -5.21
CA SER A 38 -42.16 -10.63 -4.42
C SER A 38 -41.40 -11.90 -4.06
N THR A 39 -40.60 -12.43 -4.99
CA THR A 39 -39.72 -13.58 -4.76
C THR A 39 -38.64 -13.23 -3.74
N LEU A 40 -37.97 -12.08 -3.92
CA LEU A 40 -36.99 -11.60 -2.94
C LEU A 40 -37.60 -11.40 -1.55
N THR A 41 -38.83 -10.89 -1.48
CA THR A 41 -39.57 -10.75 -0.21
C THR A 41 -39.74 -12.09 0.49
N ALA A 42 -40.17 -13.12 -0.23
CA ALA A 42 -40.34 -14.47 0.31
C ALA A 42 -38.99 -15.09 0.72
N LEU A 43 -37.94 -14.91 -0.09
CA LEU A 43 -36.57 -15.33 0.24
C LEU A 43 -36.08 -14.69 1.53
N SER A 44 -36.22 -13.37 1.67
CA SER A 44 -35.83 -12.63 2.87
C SER A 44 -36.53 -13.14 4.13
N GLN A 45 -37.85 -13.34 4.08
CA GLN A 45 -38.60 -13.92 5.20
C GLN A 45 -38.10 -15.32 5.55
N ARG A 46 -37.76 -16.12 4.54
CA ARG A 46 -37.24 -17.48 4.73
C ARG A 46 -35.82 -17.48 5.31
N ILE A 47 -34.96 -16.55 4.88
CA ILE A 47 -33.61 -16.36 5.43
C ILE A 47 -33.69 -16.09 6.94
N VAL A 48 -34.55 -15.18 7.40
CA VAL A 48 -34.69 -14.90 8.84
C VAL A 48 -35.20 -16.12 9.60
N SER A 49 -36.12 -16.88 9.02
CA SER A 49 -36.67 -18.09 9.64
C SER A 49 -35.64 -19.20 9.80
N LEU A 50 -34.77 -19.41 8.80
CA LEU A 50 -33.79 -20.51 8.79
C LEU A 50 -32.45 -20.11 9.39
N TYR A 51 -32.07 -18.84 9.24
CA TYR A 51 -30.76 -18.29 9.59
C TYR A 51 -30.87 -16.95 10.33
N PRO A 52 -31.56 -16.90 11.49
CA PRO A 52 -31.76 -15.66 12.25
C PRO A 52 -30.45 -15.01 12.73
N GLY A 53 -29.35 -15.77 12.75
CA GLY A 53 -28.01 -15.30 13.14
C GLY A 53 -27.11 -14.86 11.99
N ALA A 54 -27.60 -14.78 10.77
CA ALA A 54 -26.82 -14.33 9.61
C ALA A 54 -26.18 -12.95 9.88
N LYS A 55 -24.89 -12.83 9.56
CA LYS A 55 -24.08 -11.65 9.91
C LYS A 55 -23.93 -10.65 8.78
N LEU A 56 -23.92 -11.14 7.55
CA LEU A 56 -23.85 -10.33 6.34
C LEU A 56 -24.55 -11.04 5.18
N TRP A 57 -24.96 -10.26 4.19
CA TRP A 57 -25.58 -10.72 2.96
C TRP A 57 -24.86 -10.06 1.80
N VAL A 58 -24.04 -10.83 1.05
CA VAL A 58 -23.43 -10.34 -0.19
C VAL A 58 -24.43 -10.44 -1.34
N TYR A 59 -24.56 -9.38 -2.14
CA TYR A 59 -25.58 -9.31 -3.19
C TYR A 59 -24.95 -8.94 -4.55
N PRO A 60 -24.54 -9.93 -5.37
CA PRO A 60 -23.87 -9.72 -6.66
C PRO A 60 -24.73 -9.11 -7.78
N GLY A 61 -25.24 -7.89 -7.62
CA GLY A 61 -25.84 -7.11 -8.70
C GLY A 61 -27.26 -7.47 -9.11
N ASP A 62 -27.77 -6.66 -10.04
CA ASP A 62 -29.11 -6.67 -10.60
C ASP A 62 -30.20 -6.48 -9.54
N LEU A 63 -30.04 -5.40 -8.77
CA LEU A 63 -30.98 -4.95 -7.75
C LEU A 63 -32.27 -4.45 -8.43
N GLN A 64 -32.11 -3.70 -9.52
CA GLN A 64 -33.21 -3.09 -10.28
C GLN A 64 -33.13 -3.46 -11.76
N ASN A 65 -34.25 -3.36 -12.48
CA ASN A 65 -34.33 -3.84 -13.86
C ASN A 65 -33.78 -2.87 -14.93
N LYS A 66 -33.71 -1.56 -14.67
CA LYS A 66 -33.47 -0.55 -15.72
C LYS A 66 -32.41 0.48 -15.32
N GLY A 67 -31.40 0.10 -14.56
CA GLY A 67 -30.40 1.02 -14.00
C GLY A 67 -30.68 1.31 -12.54
N PHE A 68 -29.62 1.68 -11.83
CA PHE A 68 -29.72 2.14 -10.46
C PHE A 68 -30.38 3.52 -10.41
N ASP A 69 -31.48 3.61 -9.67
CA ASP A 69 -32.21 4.84 -9.43
C ASP A 69 -32.57 4.96 -7.93
N PRO A 70 -31.97 5.95 -7.22
CA PRO A 70 -32.26 6.19 -5.81
C PRO A 70 -33.74 6.42 -5.50
N ALA A 71 -34.55 6.88 -6.47
CA ALA A 71 -35.97 7.11 -6.24
C ALA A 71 -36.77 5.79 -6.14
N THR A 72 -36.34 4.75 -6.84
CA THR A 72 -37.06 3.48 -6.96
C THR A 72 -36.43 2.33 -6.16
N ILE A 73 -35.19 2.49 -5.68
CA ILE A 73 -34.46 1.48 -4.88
C ILE A 73 -35.21 1.09 -3.59
N SER A 74 -36.06 1.96 -3.05
CA SER A 74 -36.88 1.70 -1.86
C SER A 74 -37.77 0.46 -1.99
N THR A 75 -38.21 0.12 -3.20
CA THR A 75 -39.01 -1.09 -3.47
C THR A 75 -38.16 -2.35 -3.23
N TRP A 76 -36.93 -2.34 -3.74
CA TRP A 76 -35.98 -3.42 -3.53
C TRP A 76 -35.57 -3.53 -2.05
N ILE A 77 -35.30 -2.40 -1.39
CA ILE A 77 -34.99 -2.36 0.05
C ILE A 77 -36.13 -2.95 0.89
N ASN A 78 -37.39 -2.61 0.56
CA ASN A 78 -38.55 -3.17 1.24
C ASN A 78 -38.62 -4.70 1.05
N ALA A 79 -38.31 -5.20 -0.15
CA ALA A 79 -38.26 -6.64 -0.42
C ALA A 79 -37.11 -7.34 0.33
N VAL A 80 -35.92 -6.73 0.40
CA VAL A 80 -34.81 -7.22 1.24
C VAL A 80 -35.24 -7.29 2.70
N ASN A 81 -36.07 -6.36 3.17
CA ASN A 81 -36.66 -6.36 4.52
C ASN A 81 -37.90 -7.26 4.66
N GLY A 82 -38.13 -8.19 3.72
CA GLY A 82 -39.25 -9.13 3.79
C GLY A 82 -40.61 -8.44 3.73
N GLY A 83 -40.72 -7.33 2.99
CA GLY A 83 -41.93 -6.51 2.92
C GLY A 83 -42.20 -5.73 4.22
N GLY A 84 -41.16 -5.45 5.00
CA GLY A 84 -41.25 -4.84 6.33
C GLY A 84 -41.37 -5.85 7.48
N ALA A 85 -41.36 -7.16 7.20
CA ALA A 85 -41.41 -8.21 8.21
C ALA A 85 -40.08 -8.39 8.98
N ASN A 86 -38.97 -7.90 8.44
CA ASN A 86 -37.66 -7.97 9.06
C ASN A 86 -36.79 -6.74 8.70
N ASN A 87 -35.53 -6.77 9.10
CA ASN A 87 -34.58 -5.68 8.83
C ASN A 87 -33.29 -6.19 8.16
N LEU A 88 -33.34 -7.16 7.24
CA LEU A 88 -32.10 -7.71 6.66
C LEU A 88 -31.28 -6.69 5.83
N TYR A 89 -31.84 -5.55 5.45
CA TYR A 89 -31.13 -4.52 4.70
C TYR A 89 -29.91 -3.95 5.44
N HIS A 90 -29.89 -3.96 6.78
CA HIS A 90 -28.75 -3.42 7.52
C HIS A 90 -27.45 -4.25 7.37
N ILE A 91 -27.55 -5.51 6.92
CA ILE A 91 -26.41 -6.41 6.73
C ILE A 91 -26.09 -6.69 5.26
N ILE A 92 -26.68 -5.96 4.32
CA ILE A 92 -26.49 -6.20 2.89
C ILE A 92 -25.28 -5.45 2.32
N PHE A 93 -24.52 -6.13 1.47
CA PHE A 93 -23.33 -5.65 0.78
C PHE A 93 -23.47 -5.95 -0.73
N PRO A 94 -24.03 -5.01 -1.52
CA PRO A 94 -24.25 -5.21 -2.94
C PRO A 94 -23.04 -4.81 -3.79
N THR A 95 -22.89 -5.43 -4.95
CA THR A 95 -22.15 -4.88 -6.11
C THR A 95 -23.15 -4.51 -7.20
N ARG A 96 -22.69 -3.83 -8.25
CA ARG A 96 -23.52 -3.55 -9.43
C ARG A 96 -23.47 -4.70 -10.43
N GLY A 97 -24.62 -5.00 -11.02
CA GLY A 97 -24.77 -5.84 -12.20
C GLY A 97 -24.99 -5.05 -13.48
N ASN A 98 -25.16 -5.74 -14.60
CA ASN A 98 -25.33 -5.08 -15.90
C ASN A 98 -26.66 -4.33 -16.00
N HIS A 99 -27.69 -4.73 -15.24
CA HIS A 99 -28.91 -3.94 -15.15
C HIS A 99 -28.75 -2.72 -14.25
N ASP A 100 -27.88 -2.72 -13.24
CA ASP A 100 -27.64 -1.54 -12.39
C ASP A 100 -26.73 -0.51 -13.06
N ALA A 101 -25.78 -0.97 -13.88
CA ALA A 101 -24.78 -0.17 -14.60
C ALA A 101 -25.28 0.47 -15.91
N ASN A 102 -26.59 0.43 -16.18
CA ASN A 102 -27.17 0.85 -17.45
C ASN A 102 -27.50 2.36 -17.50
N ASN A 103 -26.60 3.14 -18.11
CA ASN A 103 -26.79 4.58 -18.30
C ASN A 103 -27.83 4.97 -19.37
N ASN A 104 -28.36 4.02 -20.15
CA ASN A 104 -29.33 4.33 -21.20
C ASN A 104 -30.69 4.77 -20.64
N TYR A 105 -30.98 4.43 -19.38
CA TYR A 105 -32.22 4.81 -18.69
C TYR A 105 -31.98 5.88 -17.63
N PHE A 106 -30.84 5.84 -16.95
CA PHE A 106 -30.47 6.81 -15.91
C PHE A 106 -29.04 7.32 -16.12
N PRO A 107 -28.87 8.52 -16.72
CA PRO A 107 -27.54 9.11 -16.83
C PRO A 107 -27.03 9.39 -15.40
N ASN A 108 -25.82 8.93 -15.08
CA ASN A 108 -25.15 9.05 -13.77
C ASN A 108 -25.38 7.91 -12.76
N ALA A 109 -25.87 6.73 -13.18
CA ALA A 109 -26.07 5.58 -12.27
C ALA A 109 -24.85 5.26 -11.37
N ALA A 110 -23.61 5.49 -11.84
CA ALA A 110 -22.40 5.33 -11.03
C ALA A 110 -22.24 6.36 -9.91
N ALA A 111 -22.47 7.64 -10.20
CA ALA A 111 -22.37 8.69 -9.20
C ALA A 111 -23.50 8.55 -8.16
N GLU A 112 -24.71 8.24 -8.62
CA GLU A 112 -25.85 7.99 -7.75
C GLU A 112 -25.63 6.79 -6.84
N TRP A 113 -25.06 5.68 -7.36
CA TRP A 113 -24.70 4.53 -6.54
C TRP A 113 -23.71 4.91 -5.43
N THR A 114 -22.61 5.58 -5.81
CA THR A 114 -21.59 6.03 -4.86
C THR A 114 -22.18 6.98 -3.80
N SER A 115 -23.03 7.92 -4.22
CA SER A 115 -23.69 8.86 -3.30
C SER A 115 -24.64 8.14 -2.32
N PHE A 116 -25.48 7.24 -2.85
CA PHE A 116 -26.45 6.51 -2.05
C PHE A 116 -25.77 5.57 -1.05
N PHE A 117 -24.82 4.75 -1.50
CA PHE A 117 -24.10 3.79 -0.67
C PHE A 117 -22.92 4.39 0.11
N GLY A 118 -22.66 5.68 -0.06
CA GLY A 118 -21.67 6.45 0.71
C GLY A 118 -22.27 7.26 1.87
N SER A 119 -23.60 7.37 1.97
CA SER A 119 -24.26 8.32 2.86
C SER A 119 -25.22 7.70 3.88
N GLY A 120 -25.26 8.30 5.08
CA GLY A 120 -26.23 7.98 6.13
C GLY A 120 -26.31 6.49 6.49
N ALA A 121 -27.53 5.99 6.69
CA ALA A 121 -27.80 4.59 7.04
C ALA A 121 -27.57 3.59 5.89
N ASN A 122 -27.37 4.09 4.66
CA ASN A 122 -27.08 3.29 3.48
C ASN A 122 -25.58 3.06 3.30
N SER A 123 -24.74 3.85 3.99
CA SER A 123 -23.29 3.79 3.92
C SER A 123 -22.76 2.36 4.16
N LEU A 124 -22.06 1.80 3.17
CA LEU A 124 -21.51 0.45 3.29
C LEU A 124 -20.42 0.36 4.37
N SER A 125 -19.59 1.40 4.51
CA SER A 125 -18.59 1.46 5.59
C SER A 125 -19.23 1.53 6.98
N ALA A 126 -20.36 2.23 7.10
CA ALA A 126 -21.14 2.23 8.34
C ALA A 126 -21.76 0.86 8.62
N LYS A 127 -22.27 0.15 7.60
CA LYS A 127 -22.77 -1.23 7.74
C LYS A 127 -21.67 -2.19 8.18
N VAL A 128 -20.46 -2.09 7.61
CA VAL A 128 -19.29 -2.88 8.07
C VAL A 128 -19.04 -2.66 9.55
N SER A 129 -19.03 -1.40 10.00
CA SER A 129 -18.85 -1.08 11.41
C SER A 129 -19.99 -1.63 12.28
N ALA A 130 -21.24 -1.55 11.80
CA ALA A 130 -22.42 -2.00 12.52
C ALA A 130 -22.47 -3.53 12.71
N ILE A 131 -21.95 -4.30 11.74
CA ILE A 131 -21.85 -5.76 11.90
C ILE A 131 -20.65 -6.17 12.77
N GLY A 132 -19.75 -5.24 13.12
CA GLY A 132 -18.50 -5.52 13.83
C GLY A 132 -17.34 -5.94 12.91
N GLY A 133 -17.42 -5.58 11.63
CA GLY A 133 -16.34 -5.72 10.67
C GLY A 133 -15.30 -4.60 10.80
N SER A 134 -14.17 -4.77 10.10
CA SER A 134 -13.03 -3.85 10.15
C SER A 134 -12.36 -3.71 8.79
N ASN A 135 -11.30 -2.89 8.70
CA ASN A 135 -10.46 -2.75 7.50
C ASN A 135 -11.24 -2.45 6.22
N TRP A 136 -12.24 -1.57 6.32
CA TRP A 136 -12.96 -1.04 5.15
C TRP A 136 -11.98 -0.35 4.20
N SER A 137 -12.03 -0.73 2.93
CA SER A 137 -11.22 -0.17 1.86
C SER A 137 -12.08 -0.02 0.60
N THR A 138 -11.73 0.94 -0.25
CA THR A 138 -12.37 1.12 -1.55
C THR A 138 -11.33 1.51 -2.59
N MET A 139 -11.54 1.12 -3.84
CA MET A 139 -10.68 1.52 -4.94
C MET A 139 -10.91 2.99 -5.27
N ALA A 140 -9.83 3.76 -5.39
CA ALA A 140 -9.90 5.17 -5.76
C ALA A 140 -10.61 5.34 -7.10
N GLY A 141 -11.55 6.29 -7.17
CA GLY A 141 -12.41 6.50 -8.34
C GLY A 141 -13.56 5.49 -8.48
N GLN A 142 -13.65 4.49 -7.60
CA GLN A 142 -14.73 3.50 -7.51
C GLN A 142 -15.32 3.37 -6.11
N GLU A 143 -15.37 4.49 -5.39
CA GLU A 143 -15.85 4.57 -4.02
C GLU A 143 -17.23 3.92 -3.88
N PHE A 144 -17.34 2.93 -2.98
CA PHE A 144 -18.57 2.16 -2.70
C PHE A 144 -19.08 1.28 -3.87
N ARG A 145 -18.27 1.10 -4.92
CA ARG A 145 -18.58 0.23 -6.08
C ARG A 145 -17.62 -0.95 -6.14
N THR A 146 -16.32 -0.69 -5.95
CA THR A 146 -15.29 -1.71 -5.70
C THR A 146 -14.72 -1.46 -4.30
N TYR A 147 -14.88 -2.44 -3.41
CA TYR A 147 -14.59 -2.29 -1.99
C TYR A 147 -14.28 -3.62 -1.32
N SER A 148 -13.69 -3.52 -0.13
CA SER A 148 -13.42 -4.69 0.70
C SER A 148 -13.52 -4.36 2.19
N PHE A 149 -13.64 -5.42 2.98
CA PHE A 149 -13.65 -5.35 4.43
C PHE A 149 -13.35 -6.71 5.05
N ASP A 150 -12.99 -6.70 6.32
CA ASP A 150 -12.81 -7.91 7.10
C ASP A 150 -14.01 -8.15 8.00
N TYR A 151 -14.38 -9.43 8.15
CA TYR A 151 -15.30 -9.88 9.19
C TYR A 151 -14.76 -11.17 9.80
N ASP A 152 -14.56 -11.16 11.12
CA ASP A 152 -13.93 -12.26 11.86
C ASP A 152 -12.59 -12.68 11.20
N ASN A 153 -12.38 -13.96 10.89
CA ASN A 153 -11.18 -14.47 10.22
C ASN A 153 -11.22 -14.36 8.68
N SER A 154 -12.23 -13.71 8.12
CA SER A 154 -12.50 -13.70 6.69
C SER A 154 -12.38 -12.28 6.11
N HIS A 155 -12.00 -12.22 4.84
CA HIS A 155 -11.94 -11.01 4.04
C HIS A 155 -13.01 -11.07 2.95
N PHE A 156 -13.72 -9.97 2.73
CA PHE A 156 -14.77 -9.85 1.73
C PHE A 156 -14.38 -8.79 0.71
N LEU A 157 -14.46 -9.13 -0.56
CA LEU A 157 -14.07 -8.23 -1.65
C LEU A 157 -15.18 -8.20 -2.70
N GLY A 158 -15.85 -7.05 -2.81
CA GLY A 158 -16.88 -6.76 -3.81
C GLY A 158 -16.28 -6.00 -4.99
N VAL A 159 -16.48 -6.49 -6.21
CA VAL A 159 -15.97 -5.85 -7.44
C VAL A 159 -17.12 -5.31 -8.29
N ASP A 160 -16.96 -4.09 -8.76
CA ASP A 160 -17.87 -3.44 -9.68
C ASP A 160 -17.92 -4.15 -11.04
N SER A 161 -19.11 -4.38 -11.60
CA SER A 161 -19.29 -4.94 -12.95
C SER A 161 -19.81 -3.90 -13.93
N TRP A 162 -19.08 -2.78 -14.05
CA TRP A 162 -19.49 -1.66 -14.89
C TRP A 162 -19.32 -1.97 -16.39
N GLY A 163 -20.40 -1.76 -17.15
CA GLY A 163 -20.36 -1.83 -18.62
C GLY A 163 -20.58 -3.22 -19.24
N GLY A 164 -20.89 -4.24 -18.44
CA GLY A 164 -21.16 -5.60 -18.94
C GLY A 164 -21.56 -6.58 -17.85
N GLY A 165 -22.14 -7.70 -18.27
CA GLY A 165 -22.59 -8.78 -17.37
C GLY A 165 -21.54 -9.87 -17.13
N ASP A 166 -20.37 -9.77 -17.77
CA ASP A 166 -19.32 -10.77 -17.69
C ASP A 166 -18.12 -10.30 -16.87
N VAL A 167 -17.20 -11.23 -16.58
CA VAL A 167 -16.00 -10.97 -15.79
C VAL A 167 -14.94 -10.13 -16.54
N THR A 168 -15.11 -9.87 -17.84
CA THR A 168 -14.13 -9.10 -18.64
C THR A 168 -14.13 -7.62 -18.30
N VAL A 169 -15.16 -7.13 -17.62
CA VAL A 169 -15.24 -5.78 -17.06
C VAL A 169 -14.17 -5.50 -15.99
N ILE A 170 -13.58 -6.54 -15.39
CA ILE A 170 -12.48 -6.39 -14.41
C ILE A 170 -11.17 -6.09 -15.15
N ASN A 171 -10.90 -4.79 -15.30
CA ASN A 171 -9.71 -4.31 -15.98
C ASN A 171 -8.42 -4.48 -15.13
N THR A 172 -7.28 -4.16 -15.73
CA THR A 172 -5.96 -4.29 -15.09
C THR A 172 -5.84 -3.49 -13.78
N GLU A 173 -6.39 -2.28 -13.73
CA GLU A 173 -6.35 -1.42 -12.56
C GLU A 173 -7.12 -2.04 -11.38
N MET A 174 -8.35 -2.50 -11.63
CA MET A 174 -9.17 -3.23 -10.67
C MET A 174 -8.44 -4.48 -10.17
N SER A 175 -7.87 -5.28 -11.08
CA SER A 175 -7.13 -6.50 -10.68
C SER A 175 -5.86 -6.20 -9.87
N ASN A 176 -5.16 -5.10 -10.14
CA ASN A 176 -3.99 -4.69 -9.36
C ASN A 176 -4.39 -4.22 -7.95
N TRP A 177 -5.50 -3.50 -7.85
CA TRP A 177 -6.08 -3.14 -6.56
C TRP A 177 -6.49 -4.39 -5.78
N MET A 178 -7.21 -5.33 -6.41
CA MET A 178 -7.57 -6.61 -5.80
C MET A 178 -6.35 -7.38 -5.29
N ASN A 179 -5.27 -7.44 -6.09
CA ASN A 179 -4.04 -8.12 -5.71
C ASN A 179 -3.41 -7.48 -4.46
N THR A 180 -3.38 -6.16 -4.41
CA THR A 180 -2.86 -5.40 -3.27
C THR A 180 -3.72 -5.62 -2.02
N ASP A 181 -5.03 -5.55 -2.19
CA ASP A 181 -6.00 -5.67 -1.11
C ASP A 181 -5.99 -7.09 -0.48
N LEU A 182 -5.97 -8.13 -1.31
CA LEU A 182 -5.84 -9.52 -0.87
C LEU A 182 -4.47 -9.80 -0.23
N THR A 183 -3.39 -9.20 -0.73
CA THR A 183 -2.07 -9.25 -0.07
C THR A 183 -2.16 -8.66 1.34
N ASN A 184 -2.81 -7.51 1.49
CA ASN A 184 -2.99 -6.88 2.79
C ASN A 184 -3.85 -7.74 3.72
N ALA A 185 -4.90 -8.38 3.21
CA ALA A 185 -5.72 -9.32 3.98
C ALA A 185 -4.90 -10.53 4.48
N GLN A 186 -4.02 -11.08 3.64
CA GLN A 186 -3.08 -12.14 4.04
C GLN A 186 -2.13 -11.66 5.13
N ASN A 187 -1.59 -10.45 5.01
CA ASN A 187 -0.70 -9.87 6.00
C ASN A 187 -1.40 -9.62 7.34
N ARG A 188 -2.72 -9.37 7.32
CA ARG A 188 -3.58 -9.32 8.51
C ARG A 188 -3.96 -10.71 9.06
N GLY A 189 -3.43 -11.79 8.50
CA GLY A 189 -3.66 -13.15 8.96
C GLY A 189 -5.06 -13.67 8.67
N LYS A 190 -5.75 -13.14 7.64
CA LYS A 190 -7.07 -13.68 7.26
C LYS A 190 -6.93 -15.07 6.68
N ALA A 191 -7.79 -15.98 7.14
CA ALA A 191 -7.78 -17.39 6.75
C ALA A 191 -8.48 -17.60 5.40
N HIS A 192 -9.49 -16.76 5.13
CA HIS A 192 -10.37 -16.85 3.97
C HIS A 192 -10.52 -15.49 3.31
N ALA A 193 -10.68 -15.51 1.99
CA ALA A 193 -11.23 -14.41 1.22
C ALA A 193 -12.41 -14.93 0.38
N PHE A 194 -13.54 -14.23 0.48
CA PHE A 194 -14.75 -14.45 -0.29
C PHE A 194 -14.93 -13.27 -1.23
N LEU A 195 -14.85 -13.54 -2.53
CA LEU A 195 -14.96 -12.49 -3.54
C LEU A 195 -16.33 -12.57 -4.19
N PHE A 196 -16.90 -11.42 -4.54
CA PHE A 196 -18.22 -11.38 -5.16
C PHE A 196 -18.33 -10.23 -6.17
N TRP A 197 -18.96 -10.53 -7.29
CA TRP A 197 -19.27 -9.60 -8.37
C TRP A 197 -20.25 -10.28 -9.33
N HIS A 198 -20.82 -9.53 -10.27
CA HIS A 198 -22.02 -9.97 -10.98
C HIS A 198 -21.81 -11.18 -11.89
N GLY A 199 -21.02 -11.04 -12.96
CA GLY A 199 -20.77 -12.12 -13.92
C GLY A 199 -19.81 -13.20 -13.42
N PRO A 200 -20.09 -14.50 -13.57
CA PRO A 200 -19.19 -15.55 -13.08
C PRO A 200 -17.82 -15.58 -13.77
N LEU A 201 -16.80 -16.09 -13.08
CA LEU A 201 -15.48 -16.36 -13.68
C LEU A 201 -15.60 -17.32 -14.87
N TYR A 202 -16.42 -18.34 -14.69
CA TYR A 202 -16.68 -19.41 -15.65
C TYR A 202 -18.19 -19.52 -15.83
N TYR A 203 -18.66 -19.24 -17.05
CA TYR A 203 -20.08 -19.31 -17.39
C TYR A 203 -20.64 -20.74 -17.21
N VAL A 204 -21.90 -20.81 -16.77
CA VAL A 204 -22.62 -22.04 -16.41
C VAL A 204 -23.91 -22.29 -17.23
N ASP A 205 -24.45 -21.30 -17.94
CA ASP A 205 -25.61 -21.41 -18.86
C ASP A 205 -25.24 -21.19 -20.35
N GLY A 206 -24.06 -20.65 -20.65
CA GLY A 206 -23.54 -20.62 -22.04
C GLY A 206 -23.33 -19.24 -22.65
N HIS A 207 -23.44 -18.16 -21.88
CA HIS A 207 -22.97 -16.84 -22.29
C HIS A 207 -21.43 -16.85 -22.32
N SER A 208 -20.82 -16.89 -23.51
CA SER A 208 -19.38 -17.08 -23.63
C SER A 208 -18.59 -15.80 -23.33
N SER A 209 -17.76 -15.86 -22.29
CA SER A 209 -16.61 -14.96 -22.13
C SER A 209 -15.43 -15.75 -21.56
N SER A 210 -14.21 -15.37 -21.91
CA SER A 210 -12.99 -15.95 -21.32
C SER A 210 -12.62 -15.18 -20.06
N THR A 211 -12.36 -15.88 -18.96
CA THR A 211 -11.84 -15.26 -17.73
C THR A 211 -10.55 -14.50 -18.06
N PRO A 212 -10.46 -13.19 -17.75
CA PRO A 212 -9.26 -12.42 -18.02
C PRO A 212 -8.05 -12.97 -17.26
N ALA A 213 -6.89 -13.04 -17.93
CA ALA A 213 -5.66 -13.60 -17.36
C ALA A 213 -5.19 -12.86 -16.09
N ASN A 214 -5.46 -11.55 -16.00
CA ASN A 214 -5.21 -10.74 -14.80
C ASN A 214 -6.07 -11.18 -13.61
N VAL A 215 -7.34 -11.51 -13.82
CA VAL A 215 -8.23 -12.02 -12.76
C VAL A 215 -7.82 -13.43 -12.34
N VAL A 216 -7.47 -14.28 -13.30
CA VAL A 216 -6.91 -15.62 -13.02
C VAL A 216 -5.63 -15.51 -12.18
N SER A 217 -4.75 -14.54 -12.49
CA SER A 217 -3.52 -14.30 -11.76
C SER A 217 -3.77 -13.81 -10.33
N VAL A 218 -4.70 -12.88 -10.13
CA VAL A 218 -5.13 -12.44 -8.78
C VAL A 218 -5.58 -13.64 -7.96
N ILE A 219 -6.48 -14.45 -8.53
CA ILE A 219 -6.95 -15.65 -7.86
C ILE A 219 -5.76 -16.52 -7.56
N ALA A 220 -4.96 -16.96 -8.54
CA ALA A 220 -3.83 -17.88 -8.39
C ALA A 220 -2.71 -17.38 -7.45
N ASN A 221 -2.58 -16.08 -7.21
CA ASN A 221 -1.55 -15.51 -6.33
C ASN A 221 -1.95 -15.38 -4.85
N HIS A 222 -3.25 -15.41 -4.52
CA HIS A 222 -3.74 -15.28 -3.14
C HIS A 222 -4.34 -16.54 -2.50
N PRO A 223 -3.56 -17.40 -1.79
CA PRO A 223 -4.04 -18.66 -1.21
C PRO A 223 -5.24 -18.55 -0.29
N ILE A 224 -5.52 -17.36 0.25
CA ILE A 224 -6.68 -17.14 1.12
C ILE A 224 -8.01 -17.14 0.35
N VAL A 225 -8.02 -16.97 -0.98
CA VAL A 225 -9.26 -16.98 -1.78
C VAL A 225 -9.91 -18.36 -1.73
N ALA A 226 -11.05 -18.44 -1.04
CA ALA A 226 -11.76 -19.67 -0.73
C ALA A 226 -12.88 -19.98 -1.74
N ALA A 227 -13.69 -18.97 -2.04
CA ALA A 227 -14.82 -19.09 -2.95
C ALA A 227 -15.21 -17.74 -3.59
N THR A 228 -15.87 -17.82 -4.73
CA THR A 228 -16.46 -16.67 -5.42
C THR A 228 -17.97 -16.81 -5.57
N PHE A 229 -18.68 -15.68 -5.50
CA PHE A 229 -20.15 -15.61 -5.53
C PHE A 229 -20.65 -14.65 -6.60
N HIS A 230 -21.61 -15.12 -7.40
CA HIS A 230 -22.05 -14.45 -8.62
C HIS A 230 -23.56 -14.50 -8.82
N GLY A 231 -24.02 -13.64 -9.72
CA GLY A 231 -25.37 -13.60 -10.29
C GLY A 231 -25.32 -13.76 -11.80
N HIS A 232 -26.05 -12.88 -12.51
CA HIS A 232 -26.08 -12.72 -13.97
C HIS A 232 -26.74 -13.89 -14.73
N GLU A 233 -26.29 -15.11 -14.44
CA GLU A 233 -26.88 -16.33 -14.97
C GLU A 233 -27.94 -16.79 -13.98
N HIS A 234 -29.21 -16.72 -14.37
CA HIS A 234 -30.34 -16.91 -13.45
C HIS A 234 -30.60 -18.38 -13.11
N VAL A 235 -29.61 -19.01 -12.50
CA VAL A 235 -29.58 -20.38 -12.01
C VAL A 235 -28.90 -20.42 -10.64
N ASP A 236 -29.11 -21.52 -9.92
CA ASP A 236 -28.36 -21.86 -8.73
C ASP A 236 -27.37 -22.96 -9.08
N ALA A 237 -26.08 -22.63 -9.16
CA ALA A 237 -25.04 -23.52 -9.64
C ALA A 237 -23.77 -23.52 -8.77
N TYR A 238 -23.09 -24.66 -8.77
CA TYR A 238 -21.78 -24.85 -8.19
C TYR A 238 -20.81 -25.42 -9.23
N THR A 239 -19.62 -24.82 -9.30
CA THR A 239 -18.54 -25.27 -10.18
C THR A 239 -17.21 -25.23 -9.42
N TYR A 240 -16.53 -26.36 -9.37
CA TYR A 240 -15.15 -26.49 -8.94
C TYR A 240 -14.21 -26.05 -10.07
N LEU A 241 -13.55 -24.91 -9.93
CA LEU A 241 -12.70 -24.38 -10.99
C LEU A 241 -11.26 -24.84 -10.78
N ASP A 242 -10.73 -25.55 -11.77
CA ASP A 242 -9.33 -25.93 -11.86
C ASP A 242 -8.78 -25.61 -13.26
N GLY A 243 -7.53 -26.03 -13.52
CA GLY A 243 -6.86 -25.80 -14.80
C GLY A 243 -7.56 -26.37 -16.04
N SER A 244 -8.50 -27.32 -15.88
CA SER A 244 -9.28 -27.88 -17.00
C SER A 244 -10.45 -26.98 -17.41
N ARG A 245 -10.99 -26.20 -16.47
CA ARG A 245 -12.11 -25.26 -16.71
C ARG A 245 -11.60 -23.85 -16.98
N VAL A 246 -10.61 -23.39 -16.21
CA VAL A 246 -9.99 -22.06 -16.38
C VAL A 246 -8.48 -22.24 -16.47
N SER A 247 -7.95 -22.01 -17.67
CA SER A 247 -6.50 -22.05 -17.91
C SER A 247 -5.79 -21.07 -16.97
N GLY A 248 -4.75 -21.55 -16.27
CA GLY A 248 -4.01 -20.77 -15.27
C GLY A 248 -4.38 -21.03 -13.81
N LEU A 249 -5.45 -21.80 -13.53
CA LEU A 249 -5.76 -22.30 -12.18
C LEU A 249 -5.12 -23.67 -11.86
N ALA A 250 -4.29 -24.20 -12.76
CA ALA A 250 -3.56 -25.44 -12.54
C ALA A 250 -2.62 -25.30 -11.31
N GLY A 251 -2.99 -25.90 -10.19
CA GLY A 251 -2.26 -25.81 -8.92
C GLY A 251 -2.96 -25.01 -7.82
N ARG A 252 -4.03 -24.27 -8.14
CA ARG A 252 -4.87 -23.56 -7.16
C ARG A 252 -6.34 -23.53 -7.55
N PRO A 253 -7.06 -24.65 -7.36
CA PRO A 253 -8.47 -24.71 -7.64
C PRO A 253 -9.26 -23.87 -6.64
N ILE A 254 -10.44 -23.40 -7.05
CA ILE A 254 -11.37 -22.61 -6.21
C ILE A 254 -12.82 -23.07 -6.40
N HIS A 255 -13.68 -22.65 -5.47
CA HIS A 255 -15.12 -22.93 -5.52
C HIS A 255 -15.88 -21.72 -6.07
N GLN A 256 -16.57 -21.88 -7.20
CA GLN A 256 -17.47 -20.87 -7.74
C GLN A 256 -18.93 -21.23 -7.42
N PHE A 257 -19.68 -20.24 -6.95
CA PHE A 257 -21.13 -20.33 -6.74
C PHE A 257 -21.84 -19.24 -7.53
N VAL A 258 -22.82 -19.64 -8.35
CA VAL A 258 -23.78 -18.73 -8.98
C VAL A 258 -25.10 -18.93 -8.26
N ILE A 259 -25.62 -17.89 -7.63
CA ILE A 259 -26.90 -17.93 -6.90
C ILE A 259 -27.73 -16.76 -7.45
N GLY A 260 -28.01 -16.86 -8.74
CA GLY A 260 -28.37 -15.74 -9.60
C GLY A 260 -29.86 -15.55 -9.80
N ASN A 261 -30.72 -16.06 -8.91
CA ASN A 261 -32.15 -15.98 -9.13
C ASN A 261 -32.94 -15.65 -7.86
N ALA A 262 -32.78 -14.41 -7.39
CA ALA A 262 -33.61 -13.86 -6.32
C ALA A 262 -34.97 -13.32 -6.82
N GLY A 263 -35.24 -13.38 -8.13
CA GLY A 263 -36.50 -12.93 -8.72
C GLY A 263 -36.47 -12.64 -10.23
N ALA A 264 -35.31 -12.67 -10.87
CA ALA A 264 -35.16 -12.32 -12.28
C ALA A 264 -35.73 -13.35 -13.28
N GLY A 265 -35.99 -14.58 -12.84
CA GLY A 265 -36.61 -15.64 -13.64
C GLY A 265 -35.60 -16.58 -14.28
N ASN A 266 -35.95 -17.85 -14.41
CA ASN A 266 -35.00 -18.94 -14.65
C ASN A 266 -34.34 -18.90 -16.03
N TYR A 267 -33.03 -19.10 -16.03
CA TYR A 267 -32.24 -19.52 -17.18
C TYR A 267 -32.16 -21.05 -17.25
N GLN A 268 -31.44 -21.60 -18.24
CA GLN A 268 -31.25 -23.04 -18.37
C GLN A 268 -29.96 -23.46 -17.67
N CYS A 269 -29.87 -24.74 -17.30
CA CYS A 269 -28.62 -25.30 -16.79
C CYS A 269 -27.87 -25.94 -17.94
N ASN A 270 -26.60 -25.57 -18.15
CA ASN A 270 -25.71 -26.34 -19.01
C ASN A 270 -24.92 -27.34 -18.16
N ALA A 271 -25.44 -28.56 -18.04
CA ALA A 271 -24.84 -29.63 -17.23
C ALA A 271 -23.38 -29.94 -17.58
N SER A 272 -22.90 -29.61 -18.79
CA SER A 272 -21.50 -29.82 -19.19
C SER A 272 -20.52 -28.82 -18.55
N ARG A 273 -21.03 -27.77 -17.92
CA ARG A 273 -20.26 -26.63 -17.38
C ARG A 273 -20.29 -26.56 -15.85
N VAL A 274 -21.03 -27.45 -15.20
CA VAL A 274 -21.30 -27.36 -13.76
C VAL A 274 -21.09 -28.70 -13.08
N ASP A 275 -20.81 -28.67 -11.79
CA ASP A 275 -20.89 -29.87 -10.96
C ASP A 275 -22.29 -30.04 -10.35
N TYR A 276 -23.00 -28.93 -10.17
CA TYR A 276 -24.40 -28.89 -9.77
C TYR A 276 -25.07 -27.66 -10.38
N CYS A 277 -26.30 -27.79 -10.84
CA CYS A 277 -27.14 -26.67 -11.26
C CYS A 277 -28.62 -27.02 -11.14
N GLU A 278 -29.42 -26.09 -10.65
CA GLU A 278 -30.87 -26.16 -10.69
C GLU A 278 -31.51 -24.82 -11.09
N THR A 279 -32.72 -24.91 -11.63
CA THR A 279 -33.49 -23.77 -12.14
C THR A 279 -34.66 -23.46 -11.22
N TYR A 280 -34.37 -22.83 -10.08
CA TYR A 280 -35.37 -22.30 -9.16
C TYR A 280 -34.93 -20.93 -8.65
N SER A 281 -35.83 -20.20 -7.99
CA SER A 281 -35.45 -18.99 -7.26
C SER A 281 -35.04 -19.32 -5.84
N GLY A 282 -33.90 -18.80 -5.39
CA GLY A 282 -33.22 -19.31 -4.21
C GLY A 282 -32.22 -18.36 -3.56
N PHE A 283 -31.60 -18.86 -2.50
CA PHE A 283 -30.51 -18.20 -1.80
C PHE A 283 -29.50 -19.23 -1.26
N GLY A 284 -28.25 -18.82 -1.09
CA GLY A 284 -27.21 -19.59 -0.43
C GLY A 284 -26.98 -19.10 1.00
N ALA A 285 -26.90 -20.03 1.95
CA ALA A 285 -26.39 -19.78 3.29
C ALA A 285 -25.02 -20.42 3.45
N ILE A 286 -24.03 -19.61 3.80
CA ILE A 286 -22.62 -20.00 3.88
C ILE A 286 -22.22 -20.00 5.35
N ASP A 287 -22.06 -21.18 5.91
CA ASP A 287 -21.57 -21.42 7.26
C ASP A 287 -20.04 -21.50 7.22
N VAL A 288 -19.38 -20.52 7.86
CA VAL A 288 -17.93 -20.46 8.02
C VAL A 288 -17.62 -20.82 9.46
N ASN A 289 -16.96 -21.96 9.68
CA ASN A 289 -16.59 -22.46 10.99
C ASN A 289 -15.12 -22.87 11.01
N GLY A 290 -14.27 -21.92 11.43
CA GLY A 290 -12.82 -22.06 11.37
C GLY A 290 -12.39 -22.30 9.92
N PRO A 291 -11.69 -23.41 9.61
CA PRO A 291 -11.30 -23.74 8.25
C PRO A 291 -12.45 -24.40 7.44
N ASN A 292 -13.53 -24.84 8.07
CA ASN A 292 -14.60 -25.55 7.38
C ASN A 292 -15.63 -24.56 6.86
N ILE A 293 -15.96 -24.66 5.57
CA ILE A 293 -16.95 -23.83 4.90
C ILE A 293 -18.03 -24.76 4.34
N THR A 294 -19.29 -24.43 4.62
CA THR A 294 -20.44 -25.17 4.09
C THR A 294 -21.42 -24.21 3.44
N VAL A 295 -21.63 -24.37 2.13
CA VAL A 295 -22.61 -23.62 1.35
C VAL A 295 -23.87 -24.47 1.19
N LYS A 296 -25.01 -23.95 1.64
CA LYS A 296 -26.34 -24.57 1.55
C LYS A 296 -27.22 -23.73 0.64
N MET A 297 -27.67 -24.30 -0.48
CA MET A 297 -28.59 -23.63 -1.41
C MET A 297 -30.02 -24.05 -1.12
N HIS A 298 -30.90 -23.07 -0.97
CA HIS A 298 -32.31 -23.25 -0.66
C HIS A 298 -33.18 -22.64 -1.76
N ASP A 299 -34.33 -23.26 -2.03
CA ASP A 299 -35.39 -22.61 -2.81
C ASP A 299 -36.14 -21.54 -2.00
N VAL A 300 -37.05 -20.82 -2.66
CA VAL A 300 -37.89 -19.78 -2.04
C VAL A 300 -38.82 -20.30 -0.93
N GLN A 301 -39.16 -21.60 -0.94
CA GLN A 301 -39.89 -22.24 0.15
C GLN A 301 -39.00 -22.60 1.34
N GLY A 302 -37.67 -22.54 1.17
CA GLY A 302 -36.66 -22.87 2.18
C GLY A 302 -36.22 -24.34 2.13
N ALA A 303 -36.67 -25.11 1.15
CA ALA A 303 -36.20 -26.49 1.00
C ALA A 303 -34.72 -26.48 0.61
N LEU A 304 -33.92 -27.25 1.34
CA LEU A 304 -32.50 -27.44 1.02
C LEU A 304 -32.39 -28.26 -0.26
N LYS A 305 -31.71 -27.70 -1.26
CA LYS A 305 -31.51 -28.33 -2.58
C LYS A 305 -30.13 -28.91 -2.73
N TYR A 306 -29.12 -28.17 -2.28
CA TYR A 306 -27.74 -28.57 -2.41
C TYR A 306 -26.91 -28.14 -1.21
N THR A 307 -25.88 -28.94 -0.91
CA THR A 307 -24.89 -28.64 0.12
C THR A 307 -23.52 -28.96 -0.41
N LYS A 308 -22.61 -27.98 -0.31
CA LYS A 308 -21.19 -28.16 -0.57
C LYS A 308 -20.39 -27.80 0.67
N SER A 309 -19.76 -28.81 1.26
CA SER A 309 -18.76 -28.62 2.31
C SER A 309 -17.34 -28.77 1.74
N PHE A 310 -16.44 -27.92 2.21
CA PHE A 310 -15.02 -27.95 1.89
C PHE A 310 -14.23 -27.32 3.03
N THR A 311 -12.93 -27.59 3.06
CA THR A 311 -12.01 -27.01 4.04
C THR A 311 -11.07 -26.08 3.30
N HIS A 312 -10.90 -24.88 3.83
CA HIS A 312 -9.99 -23.85 3.32
C HIS A 312 -9.24 -23.22 4.50
N GLY A 313 -8.05 -22.67 4.24
CA GLY A 313 -7.24 -22.04 5.27
C GLY A 313 -5.78 -22.46 5.16
N THR A 314 -4.89 -21.48 5.23
CA THR A 314 -3.47 -21.73 5.36
C THR A 314 -3.23 -22.27 6.78
N ASN A 315 -2.63 -23.45 6.88
CA ASN A 315 -1.89 -23.79 8.09
C ASN A 315 -0.74 -22.78 8.21
N VAL A 316 -1.00 -21.59 8.76
CA VAL A 316 0.06 -20.88 9.47
C VAL A 316 0.39 -21.81 10.63
N PRO A 317 1.61 -22.39 10.70
CA PRO A 317 1.99 -23.15 11.87
C PRO A 317 1.96 -22.15 13.03
N THR A 318 0.89 -22.20 13.81
CA THR A 318 0.95 -21.71 15.17
C THR A 318 2.01 -22.59 15.81
N SER A 319 3.16 -22.03 16.15
CA SER A 319 4.09 -22.64 17.10
C SER A 319 3.38 -22.74 18.45
N THR A 320 2.43 -23.67 18.53
CA THR A 320 1.91 -24.17 19.78
C THR A 320 3.12 -24.85 20.43
N PRO A 321 3.58 -24.42 21.62
CA PRO A 321 4.62 -25.13 22.31
C PRO A 321 4.15 -26.57 22.44
N THR A 322 4.87 -27.49 21.80
CA THR A 322 4.61 -28.92 21.90
C THR A 322 4.69 -29.26 23.38
N ARG A 323 3.53 -29.46 24.04
CA ARG A 323 3.52 -30.12 25.33
C ARG A 323 4.08 -31.51 25.09
N THR A 324 5.27 -31.75 25.60
CA THR A 324 5.83 -33.09 25.71
C THR A 324 4.78 -33.97 26.40
N PRO A 325 4.41 -35.13 25.81
CA PRO A 325 3.46 -36.04 26.46
C PRO A 325 4.04 -36.49 27.80
N THR A 326 3.31 -36.20 28.88
CA THR A 326 3.57 -36.77 30.19
C THR A 326 3.47 -38.30 30.07
N PRO A 327 4.52 -39.07 30.44
CA PRO A 327 4.43 -40.52 30.47
C PRO A 327 3.34 -40.95 31.45
N GLY A 328 2.37 -41.73 30.98
CA GLY A 328 1.40 -42.41 31.84
C GLY A 328 2.10 -43.41 32.78
N PRO A 329 1.48 -43.74 33.92
CA PRO A 329 2.08 -44.62 34.92
C PRO A 329 2.29 -46.03 34.34
N SER A 330 3.55 -46.46 34.29
CA SER A 330 3.94 -47.82 33.93
C SER A 330 3.73 -48.78 35.12
N PRO A 331 3.18 -49.99 34.91
CA PRO A 331 2.82 -50.91 35.97
C PRO A 331 4.04 -51.49 36.70
N THR A 332 3.85 -51.69 38.00
CA THR A 332 4.82 -52.15 39.00
C THR A 332 5.31 -53.58 38.74
N PRO A 333 6.63 -53.85 38.69
CA PRO A 333 7.18 -55.19 38.81
C PRO A 333 7.67 -55.49 40.23
N SER A 334 7.32 -56.68 40.70
CA SER A 334 7.69 -57.28 41.98
C SER A 334 9.20 -57.48 42.14
N ARG A 335 9.70 -57.30 43.37
CA ARG A 335 11.11 -57.44 43.77
C ARG A 335 11.51 -58.91 43.92
N THR A 336 12.72 -59.28 43.48
CA THR A 336 13.48 -60.43 44.02
C THR A 336 14.99 -60.11 43.99
N PRO A 337 15.82 -60.49 45.01
CA PRO A 337 17.17 -59.95 45.20
C PRO A 337 18.33 -60.85 44.69
N SER A 338 19.44 -60.18 44.30
CA SER A 338 20.92 -60.49 44.41
C SER A 338 21.46 -61.92 44.18
N PRO A 339 22.64 -62.13 43.53
CA PRO A 339 23.96 -61.81 44.13
C PRO A 339 25.09 -61.29 43.19
N THR A 340 26.13 -60.74 43.82
CA THR A 340 27.48 -60.24 43.37
C THR A 340 28.48 -61.40 43.12
N PRO A 341 29.80 -61.27 42.75
CA PRO A 341 30.73 -60.20 42.22
C PRO A 341 31.67 -60.76 41.06
N PRO A 342 32.98 -60.42 40.82
CA PRO A 342 33.86 -59.22 41.01
C PRO A 342 34.78 -58.77 39.79
N ARG A 343 35.35 -57.54 39.86
CA ARG A 343 36.73 -57.01 39.47
C ARG A 343 37.26 -57.27 38.01
N SER A 344 37.97 -56.41 37.24
CA SER A 344 38.84 -55.20 37.36
C SER A 344 39.30 -54.79 35.89
N PRO A 345 40.26 -53.89 35.58
CA PRO A 345 40.15 -52.41 35.41
C PRO A 345 40.64 -51.80 34.04
N THR A 346 40.46 -50.47 33.90
CA THR A 346 41.31 -49.43 33.17
C THR A 346 41.05 -49.17 31.67
N PRO A 347 41.27 -47.97 31.06
CA PRO A 347 41.55 -46.59 31.56
C PRO A 347 40.61 -45.46 31.06
N THR A 348 40.69 -44.36 31.81
CA THR A 348 40.45 -42.93 31.55
C THR A 348 40.35 -42.44 30.10
N ARG A 349 39.27 -41.71 29.79
CA ARG A 349 39.28 -40.56 28.85
C ARG A 349 38.50 -39.38 29.43
N THR A 350 39.11 -38.22 29.28
CA THR A 350 38.80 -36.87 29.77
C THR A 350 37.40 -36.37 29.36
N PRO A 351 36.67 -35.67 30.25
CA PRO A 351 35.43 -34.97 29.88
C PRO A 351 35.73 -33.66 29.15
N THR A 352 35.15 -33.51 27.96
CA THR A 352 35.04 -32.23 27.26
C THR A 352 33.93 -31.38 27.91
N PRO A 353 34.16 -30.09 28.20
CA PRO A 353 33.13 -29.22 28.77
C PRO A 353 31.94 -29.06 27.83
N GLY A 354 30.74 -29.38 28.35
CA GLY A 354 29.47 -29.01 27.71
C GLY A 354 29.25 -27.49 27.77
N PRO A 355 28.54 -26.93 26.79
CA PRO A 355 28.32 -25.49 26.70
C PRO A 355 27.59 -24.96 27.94
N SER A 356 28.18 -23.91 28.51
CA SER A 356 27.67 -23.11 29.61
C SER A 356 26.27 -22.58 29.30
N ALA A 357 25.32 -22.82 30.21
CA ALA A 357 24.06 -22.09 30.24
C ALA A 357 24.37 -20.62 30.58
N THR A 358 24.11 -19.72 29.64
CA THR A 358 24.09 -18.27 29.86
C THR A 358 22.89 -17.91 30.75
N PRO A 359 23.01 -17.04 31.75
CA PRO A 359 21.94 -16.78 32.70
C PRO A 359 20.80 -15.99 32.06
N THR A 360 19.57 -16.45 32.27
CA THR A 360 18.35 -15.68 31.98
C THR A 360 18.29 -14.48 32.92
N GLN A 361 18.45 -13.27 32.38
CA GLN A 361 18.34 -12.04 33.14
C GLN A 361 16.88 -11.79 33.56
N THR A 362 16.72 -11.40 34.83
CA THR A 362 15.47 -10.94 35.43
C THR A 362 15.01 -9.63 34.75
N PRO A 363 13.70 -9.39 34.52
CA PRO A 363 13.24 -8.18 33.84
C PRO A 363 13.68 -6.93 34.61
N THR A 364 14.49 -6.10 33.94
CA THR A 364 15.02 -4.87 34.52
C THR A 364 13.92 -3.81 34.54
N ARG A 365 13.69 -3.25 35.73
CA ARG A 365 12.74 -2.15 36.00
C ARG A 365 12.96 -0.99 35.02
N ILE A 366 11.92 -0.62 34.26
CA ILE A 366 11.91 0.48 33.29
C ILE A 366 12.11 1.83 34.04
N PRO A 367 13.00 2.73 33.58
CA PRO A 367 13.14 4.09 34.12
C PRO A 367 11.83 4.89 33.97
N PRO A 368 11.45 5.74 34.93
CA PRO A 368 10.22 6.54 34.82
C PRO A 368 10.33 7.53 33.65
N GLY A 369 9.50 7.37 32.63
CA GLY A 369 9.39 8.30 31.49
C GLY A 369 9.63 7.72 30.11
N GLN A 370 10.11 6.48 29.99
CA GLN A 370 10.29 5.81 28.68
C GLN A 370 9.14 4.81 28.45
N LEU A 371 8.37 4.99 27.37
CA LEU A 371 7.35 4.02 26.99
C LEU A 371 8.02 2.77 26.39
N PRO A 372 7.56 1.55 26.69
CA PRO A 372 7.97 0.38 25.92
C PRO A 372 7.64 0.58 24.45
N GLY A 373 8.57 0.29 23.55
CA GLY A 373 8.40 0.55 22.12
C GLY A 373 8.80 1.95 21.65
N ASP A 374 9.08 2.89 22.54
CA ASP A 374 9.55 4.24 22.18
C ASP A 374 11.09 4.22 22.05
N ALA A 375 11.54 4.01 20.81
CA ALA A 375 12.94 3.89 20.48
C ALA A 375 13.61 5.26 20.36
N ASN A 376 12.89 6.26 19.87
CA ASN A 376 13.47 7.60 19.68
C ASN A 376 13.40 8.47 20.95
N GLY A 377 12.66 8.03 21.98
CA GLY A 377 12.50 8.69 23.28
C GLY A 377 11.60 9.92 23.25
N ASP A 378 10.72 10.05 22.25
CA ASP A 378 9.88 11.23 22.05
C ASP A 378 8.56 11.20 22.85
N GLY A 379 8.32 10.13 23.61
CA GLY A 379 7.13 9.92 24.41
C GLY A 379 5.94 9.41 23.62
N ARG A 380 6.14 8.94 22.39
CA ARG A 380 5.17 8.23 21.54
C ARG A 380 5.78 6.91 21.07
N VAL A 381 4.89 5.99 20.68
CA VAL A 381 5.29 4.72 20.06
C VAL A 381 4.63 4.68 18.70
N ASP A 382 5.37 5.02 17.64
CA ASP A 382 4.81 5.21 16.31
C ASP A 382 5.70 4.64 15.19
N GLY A 383 5.42 5.03 13.94
CA GLY A 383 6.11 4.51 12.76
C GLY A 383 7.59 4.87 12.74
N VAL A 384 8.02 5.88 13.48
CA VAL A 384 9.44 6.24 13.60
C VAL A 384 10.18 5.22 14.46
N ASP A 385 9.56 4.73 15.53
CA ASP A 385 10.14 3.70 16.39
C ASP A 385 10.21 2.33 15.69
N TYR A 386 9.22 2.04 14.84
CA TYR A 386 9.24 0.87 13.95
C TYR A 386 10.45 0.88 13.05
N VAL A 387 10.78 2.04 12.45
CA VAL A 387 11.90 2.16 11.54
C VAL A 387 13.22 1.95 12.27
N ILE A 388 13.34 2.38 13.53
CA ILE A 388 14.52 2.11 14.36
C ILE A 388 14.66 0.61 14.65
N TRP A 389 13.57 -0.08 15.00
CA TRP A 389 13.57 -1.53 15.16
C TRP A 389 13.88 -2.27 13.85
N PHE A 390 13.21 -1.89 12.76
CA PHE A 390 13.35 -2.51 11.43
C PHE A 390 14.78 -2.40 10.90
N ASN A 391 15.40 -1.23 11.06
CA ASN A 391 16.77 -0.99 10.61
C ASN A 391 17.82 -1.81 11.38
N HIS A 392 17.51 -2.21 12.63
CA HIS A 392 18.41 -3.01 13.44
C HIS A 392 17.99 -4.49 13.54
N TYR A 393 16.90 -4.92 12.90
CA TYR A 393 16.38 -6.28 12.98
C TYR A 393 17.43 -7.32 12.58
N GLY A 394 17.64 -8.30 13.46
CA GLY A 394 18.62 -9.37 13.35
C GLY A 394 20.04 -8.98 13.79
N THR A 395 20.29 -7.73 14.20
CA THR A 395 21.59 -7.25 14.67
C THR A 395 21.71 -7.26 16.19
N ASN A 396 22.94 -7.27 16.70
CA ASN A 396 23.20 -7.08 18.12
C ASN A 396 23.45 -5.59 18.38
N VAL A 397 22.79 -5.04 19.40
CA VAL A 397 22.88 -3.62 19.77
C VAL A 397 23.27 -3.48 21.25
N SER A 398 23.96 -2.39 21.59
CA SER A 398 24.40 -2.12 22.98
C SER A 398 23.65 -0.96 23.65
N ASN A 399 22.80 -0.27 22.89
CA ASN A 399 22.01 0.89 23.32
C ASN A 399 20.54 0.55 23.65
N GLY A 400 20.18 -0.74 23.73
CA GLY A 400 18.85 -1.20 24.17
C GLY A 400 17.70 -0.63 23.33
N PRO A 401 16.64 -0.07 23.94
CA PRO A 401 15.46 0.39 23.21
C PRO A 401 15.76 1.43 22.12
N ALA A 402 16.80 2.25 22.31
CA ALA A 402 17.23 3.24 21.32
C ALA A 402 17.86 2.63 20.06
N GLY A 403 18.26 1.36 20.12
CA GLY A 403 18.63 0.54 18.98
C GLY A 403 17.49 -0.35 18.49
N GLY A 404 16.29 -0.22 19.03
CA GLY A 404 15.16 -1.11 18.76
C GLY A 404 15.19 -2.40 19.58
N ASP A 405 16.10 -2.57 20.54
CA ASP A 405 16.14 -3.70 21.49
C ASP A 405 15.32 -3.33 22.74
N PHE A 406 14.00 -3.41 22.58
CA PHE A 406 13.03 -3.01 23.59
C PHE A 406 12.98 -3.95 24.80
N ASP A 407 13.42 -5.20 24.65
CA ASP A 407 13.54 -6.14 25.77
C ASP A 407 14.91 -6.13 26.47
N ARG A 408 15.87 -5.38 25.90
CA ARG A 408 17.26 -5.23 26.39
C ARG A 408 18.03 -6.55 26.42
N SER A 409 17.72 -7.46 25.52
CA SER A 409 18.43 -8.72 25.35
C SER A 409 19.82 -8.55 24.72
N GLY A 410 20.10 -7.38 24.14
CA GLY A 410 21.30 -7.09 23.36
C GLY A 410 21.16 -7.47 21.89
N ARG A 411 19.98 -7.92 21.46
CA ARG A 411 19.68 -8.32 20.07
C ARG A 411 18.31 -7.80 19.67
N VAL A 412 18.20 -7.23 18.48
CA VAL A 412 16.94 -6.71 17.96
C VAL A 412 16.27 -7.80 17.14
N ASP A 413 15.14 -8.32 17.59
CA ASP A 413 14.42 -9.37 16.87
C ASP A 413 12.90 -9.31 17.02
N GLY A 414 12.22 -10.43 16.77
CA GLY A 414 10.76 -10.49 16.76
C GLY A 414 10.14 -10.24 18.13
N VAL A 415 10.89 -10.39 19.23
CA VAL A 415 10.40 -10.06 20.57
C VAL A 415 10.28 -8.55 20.73
N ASP A 416 11.27 -7.82 20.23
CA ASP A 416 11.26 -6.35 20.24
C ASP A 416 10.16 -5.78 19.34
N TYR A 417 9.91 -6.42 18.19
CA TYR A 417 8.79 -6.05 17.32
C TYR A 417 7.47 -6.08 18.07
N VAL A 418 7.26 -7.14 18.86
CA VAL A 418 6.03 -7.36 19.62
C VAL A 418 5.92 -6.31 20.73
N ILE A 419 7.03 -5.87 21.33
CA ILE A 419 7.03 -4.78 22.32
C ILE A 419 6.67 -3.46 21.66
N TRP A 420 7.25 -3.12 20.51
CA TRP A 420 6.83 -1.93 19.77
C TRP A 420 5.37 -2.00 19.32
N PHE A 421 4.98 -3.11 18.70
CA PHE A 421 3.64 -3.32 18.12
C PHE A 421 2.54 -3.24 19.18
N ASN A 422 2.73 -3.86 20.34
CA ASN A 422 1.75 -3.82 21.44
C ASN A 422 1.58 -2.42 22.04
N HIS A 423 2.59 -1.56 21.84
CA HIS A 423 2.57 -0.20 22.34
C HIS A 423 2.31 0.84 21.23
N TYR A 424 2.18 0.43 19.97
CA TYR A 424 1.93 1.33 18.83
C TYR A 424 0.67 2.20 19.02
N GLY A 425 0.82 3.50 18.79
CA GLY A 425 -0.20 4.51 19.01
C GLY A 425 -0.31 4.98 20.46
N GLN A 426 0.43 4.40 21.40
CA GLN A 426 0.49 4.91 22.78
C GLN A 426 1.30 6.21 22.83
N SER A 427 0.84 7.12 23.68
CA SER A 427 1.54 8.37 24.00
C SER A 427 1.54 8.55 25.51
N GLY A 428 2.68 8.97 26.04
CA GLY A 428 2.88 9.12 27.47
C GLY A 428 2.10 10.32 27.99
N PRO A 429 1.79 10.38 29.31
CA PRO A 429 1.20 11.57 29.88
C PRO A 429 2.16 12.74 29.67
N THR A 430 1.72 13.73 28.91
CA THR A 430 2.46 14.97 28.62
C THR A 430 2.92 15.58 29.93
N THR A 431 4.20 15.46 30.27
CA THR A 431 4.78 16.28 31.32
C THR A 431 4.79 17.70 30.80
N THR A 432 3.79 18.48 31.20
CA THR A 432 3.80 19.93 31.04
C THR A 432 5.11 20.44 31.64
N PRO A 433 6.00 21.11 30.89
CA PRO A 433 7.20 21.67 31.46
C PRO A 433 6.78 22.76 32.44
N THR A 434 6.81 22.41 33.73
CA THR A 434 6.64 23.37 34.81
C THR A 434 7.87 24.27 34.76
N ARG A 435 7.65 25.57 34.52
CA ARG A 435 8.72 26.58 34.55
C ARG A 435 9.46 26.47 35.89
N SER A 436 10.69 25.99 35.84
CA SER A 436 11.63 26.08 36.96
C SER A 436 12.21 27.51 36.98
N PRO A 437 12.24 28.19 38.14
CA PRO A 437 12.70 29.57 38.23
C PRO A 437 14.18 29.68 37.85
N THR A 438 14.45 30.67 37.00
CA THR A 438 15.75 31.12 36.52
C THR A 438 16.78 31.24 37.66
N PRO A 439 17.94 30.57 37.59
CA PRO A 439 19.07 30.94 38.43
C PRO A 439 19.71 32.19 37.85
N THR A 440 19.71 33.27 38.63
CA THR A 440 20.49 34.47 38.37
C THR A 440 21.98 34.09 38.26
N ARG A 441 22.59 34.25 37.09
CA ARG A 441 24.06 34.24 36.97
C ARG A 441 24.59 35.65 36.77
N THR A 442 25.42 36.04 37.73
CA THR A 442 26.41 37.11 37.71
C THR A 442 27.32 37.02 36.47
N PRO A 443 27.72 38.14 35.85
CA PRO A 443 28.47 38.14 34.60
C PRO A 443 29.96 37.81 34.82
N THR A 444 30.56 37.06 33.91
CA THR A 444 32.02 37.02 33.72
C THR A 444 32.33 36.90 32.22
N PRO A 445 33.33 37.64 31.68
CA PRO A 445 33.42 37.96 30.26
C PRO A 445 34.29 36.98 29.44
N GLY A 446 33.90 36.79 28.18
CA GLY A 446 34.79 36.72 27.02
C GLY A 446 35.68 35.49 26.83
N ALA A 447 35.30 34.64 25.87
CA ALA A 447 36.19 33.98 24.90
C ALA A 447 35.30 33.25 23.88
N SER A 448 35.21 33.77 22.66
CA SER A 448 35.94 33.29 21.48
C SER A 448 35.04 32.43 20.59
N ALA A 449 34.90 32.86 19.34
CA ALA A 449 34.00 32.32 18.34
C ALA A 449 34.20 30.82 18.12
N THR A 450 33.14 30.05 18.31
CA THR A 450 33.04 28.67 17.83
C THR A 450 32.47 28.71 16.40
N PRO A 451 33.01 27.91 15.45
CA PRO A 451 32.68 28.04 14.04
C PRO A 451 31.21 27.70 13.79
N THR A 452 30.54 28.57 13.03
CA THR A 452 29.19 28.37 12.50
C THR A 452 29.11 27.02 11.77
N ARG A 453 28.29 26.08 12.26
CA ARG A 453 27.94 24.88 11.47
C ARG A 453 27.36 25.36 10.14
N THR A 454 27.93 24.91 9.03
CA THR A 454 27.35 25.07 7.69
C THR A 454 25.96 24.42 7.72
N PRO A 455 24.87 25.14 7.41
CA PRO A 455 23.55 24.53 7.35
C PRO A 455 23.49 23.57 6.16
N THR A 456 23.23 22.30 6.47
CA THR A 456 22.95 21.25 5.49
C THR A 456 21.53 21.45 4.95
N PRO A 457 21.25 21.14 3.66
CA PRO A 457 19.91 20.84 3.18
C PRO A 457 19.12 20.03 4.21
N GLY A 458 17.94 20.54 4.58
CA GLY A 458 17.14 20.02 5.70
C GLY A 458 16.01 19.11 5.22
N PRO A 459 15.51 18.21 6.08
CA PRO A 459 14.34 17.42 5.76
C PRO A 459 13.15 18.33 5.49
N SER A 460 12.29 17.94 4.55
CA SER A 460 11.08 18.69 4.27
C SER A 460 10.15 18.73 5.48
N PRO A 461 9.40 19.83 5.68
CA PRO A 461 8.30 19.85 6.62
C PRO A 461 7.34 18.68 6.35
N THR A 462 7.03 17.93 7.39
CA THR A 462 6.07 16.82 7.37
C THR A 462 4.66 17.39 7.58
N PRO A 463 3.74 17.31 6.60
CA PRO A 463 2.35 17.66 6.80
C PRO A 463 1.66 16.70 7.79
N PRO A 464 0.44 17.01 8.27
CA PRO A 464 -0.31 16.16 9.20
C PRO A 464 -0.52 14.71 8.72
N SER A 465 -0.31 14.45 7.43
CA SER A 465 -0.34 13.12 6.82
C SER A 465 0.88 12.24 7.16
N GLY A 466 1.93 12.76 7.80
CA GLY A 466 3.11 11.98 8.19
C GLY A 466 4.09 11.63 7.06
N LEU A 467 3.85 12.12 5.83
CA LEU A 467 4.68 11.88 4.64
C LEU A 467 5.48 13.14 4.26
N PRO A 468 6.60 13.05 3.53
CA PRO A 468 7.30 14.22 3.02
C PRO A 468 6.39 15.10 2.16
N TYR A 469 6.59 16.42 2.24
CA TYR A 469 5.84 17.37 1.42
C TYR A 469 6.15 17.15 -0.06
N ARG A 470 5.11 17.24 -0.90
CA ARG A 470 5.17 17.11 -2.35
C ARG A 470 4.53 18.34 -2.99
N ALA A 471 5.20 18.91 -3.99
CA ALA A 471 4.66 20.03 -4.76
C ALA A 471 3.50 19.57 -5.67
N PHE A 472 2.61 20.51 -5.98
CA PHE A 472 1.51 20.41 -6.94
C PHE A 472 0.31 19.59 -6.48
N SER A 473 -0.82 19.82 -7.15
CA SER A 473 -2.05 19.08 -6.89
C SER A 473 -1.86 17.57 -7.08
N ASN A 474 -2.66 16.77 -6.38
CA ASN A 474 -2.56 15.30 -6.44
C ASN A 474 -2.82 14.73 -7.83
N ASN A 475 -3.65 15.41 -8.63
CA ASN A 475 -3.98 15.05 -10.02
C ASN A 475 -3.11 15.78 -11.05
N SER A 476 -2.07 16.49 -10.63
CA SER A 476 -1.14 17.13 -11.56
C SER A 476 -0.39 16.08 -12.38
N TYR A 477 0.06 16.46 -13.58
CA TYR A 477 0.88 15.60 -14.43
C TYR A 477 2.02 14.95 -13.63
N TRP A 478 2.67 15.71 -12.75
CA TRP A 478 3.81 15.30 -11.92
C TRP A 478 3.45 14.26 -10.85
N ASN A 479 2.23 14.29 -10.32
CA ASN A 479 1.80 13.48 -9.18
C ASN A 479 0.87 12.32 -9.56
N THR A 480 0.50 12.21 -10.83
CA THR A 480 -0.29 11.12 -11.39
C THR A 480 0.63 10.01 -11.92
N PRO A 481 0.51 8.76 -11.42
CA PRO A 481 1.28 7.63 -11.94
C PRO A 481 0.80 7.26 -13.35
N PHE A 482 1.70 6.71 -14.17
CA PHE A 482 1.32 6.17 -15.47
C PHE A 482 0.56 4.86 -15.30
N PRO A 483 -0.56 4.66 -16.01
CA PRO A 483 -1.22 3.36 -16.03
C PRO A 483 -0.31 2.31 -16.69
N ALA A 484 -0.49 1.04 -16.33
CA ALA A 484 0.36 -0.03 -16.84
C ALA A 484 0.33 -0.13 -18.38
N ASN A 485 -0.80 0.20 -19.00
CA ASN A 485 -1.01 0.22 -20.44
C ASN A 485 -0.76 1.60 -21.10
N ALA A 486 -0.04 2.51 -20.43
CA ALA A 486 0.38 3.77 -21.05
C ALA A 486 1.03 3.48 -22.42
N PRO A 487 0.65 4.23 -23.48
CA PRO A 487 1.13 3.95 -24.83
C PRO A 487 2.64 4.09 -24.90
N ILE A 488 3.29 3.15 -25.60
CA ILE A 488 4.74 3.13 -25.79
C ILE A 488 5.09 3.92 -27.04
N ASP A 489 6.17 4.70 -26.97
CA ASP A 489 6.60 5.51 -28.10
C ASP A 489 7.00 4.62 -29.29
N SER A 490 6.64 5.04 -30.51
CA SER A 490 6.98 4.28 -31.71
C SER A 490 8.49 4.16 -31.94
N HIS A 491 9.29 5.04 -31.35
CA HIS A 491 10.75 5.02 -31.42
C HIS A 491 11.41 4.35 -30.19
N ASN A 492 10.63 3.76 -29.28
CA ASN A 492 11.13 3.15 -28.04
C ASN A 492 12.35 2.24 -28.27
N ALA A 493 12.31 1.35 -29.27
CA ALA A 493 13.44 0.46 -29.55
C ALA A 493 14.73 1.21 -29.91
N ALA A 494 14.63 2.31 -30.66
CA ALA A 494 15.78 3.14 -31.02
C ALA A 494 16.31 3.91 -29.81
N TYR A 495 15.44 4.47 -28.97
CA TYR A 495 15.82 5.20 -27.76
C TYR A 495 16.46 4.29 -26.70
N ILE A 496 15.98 3.05 -26.57
CA ILE A 496 16.62 2.05 -25.70
C ILE A 496 17.98 1.64 -26.26
N ALA A 497 18.13 1.47 -27.57
CA ALA A 497 19.44 1.19 -28.17
C ALA A 497 20.43 2.35 -27.96
N ASP A 498 19.98 3.60 -28.08
CA ASP A 498 20.77 4.79 -27.79
C ASP A 498 21.23 4.83 -26.33
N SER A 499 20.34 4.48 -25.39
CA SER A 499 20.67 4.40 -23.96
C SER A 499 21.80 3.43 -23.64
N GLN A 500 22.03 2.42 -24.49
CA GLN A 500 23.02 1.35 -24.34
C GLN A 500 24.36 1.64 -25.02
N ASN A 501 24.52 2.77 -25.73
CA ASN A 501 25.74 3.05 -26.47
C ASN A 501 26.96 3.25 -25.55
N SER A 502 27.77 2.19 -25.40
CA SER A 502 28.93 2.13 -24.53
C SER A 502 30.01 3.19 -24.80
N SER A 503 29.96 3.89 -25.93
CA SER A 503 30.88 4.99 -26.22
C SER A 503 30.65 6.19 -25.30
N HIS A 504 29.40 6.41 -24.89
CA HIS A 504 28.98 7.63 -24.15
C HIS A 504 28.00 7.35 -23.00
N THR A 505 27.44 6.14 -22.90
CA THR A 505 26.47 5.74 -21.87
C THR A 505 26.93 4.53 -21.07
N GLN A 506 26.08 4.07 -20.15
CA GLN A 506 26.29 2.90 -19.29
C GLN A 506 25.18 1.88 -19.52
N ASN A 507 25.27 0.68 -18.95
CA ASN A 507 24.27 -0.37 -19.14
C ASN A 507 22.96 -0.16 -18.34
N TYR A 508 22.89 0.89 -17.54
CA TYR A 508 21.79 1.23 -16.63
C TYR A 508 21.83 2.72 -16.27
N LEU A 509 20.74 3.23 -15.69
CA LEU A 509 20.64 4.61 -15.20
C LEU A 509 21.47 4.81 -13.92
N ARG A 510 22.34 5.83 -13.88
CA ARG A 510 23.19 6.10 -12.69
C ARG A 510 22.75 7.33 -11.93
N PHE A 511 23.08 7.35 -10.64
CA PHE A 511 22.94 8.56 -9.84
C PHE A 511 24.09 9.54 -10.11
N THR A 512 23.79 10.84 -10.07
CA THR A 512 24.80 11.89 -9.91
C THR A 512 24.72 12.49 -8.51
N ALA A 513 25.87 12.95 -7.98
CA ALA A 513 26.06 13.36 -6.59
C ALA A 513 25.83 12.27 -5.53
N ALA A 514 25.97 11.00 -5.91
CA ALA A 514 26.04 9.90 -4.95
C ALA A 514 27.32 10.01 -4.08
N PRO A 515 27.34 9.39 -2.88
CA PRO A 515 28.52 9.34 -2.02
C PRO A 515 29.77 8.86 -2.75
N GLY A 516 30.88 9.59 -2.56
CA GLY A 516 32.16 9.30 -3.23
C GLY A 516 32.26 9.78 -4.67
N THR A 517 31.27 10.52 -5.17
CA THR A 517 31.27 11.14 -6.51
C THR A 517 31.22 12.66 -6.42
N SER A 518 31.43 13.34 -7.55
CA SER A 518 31.34 14.81 -7.62
C SER A 518 29.97 15.31 -7.17
N GLN A 519 29.97 16.16 -6.13
CA GLN A 519 28.77 16.81 -5.61
C GLN A 519 28.36 18.06 -6.42
N GLY A 520 29.17 18.49 -7.38
CA GLY A 520 28.97 19.73 -8.14
C GLY A 520 27.67 19.76 -8.94
N PHE A 521 27.14 18.59 -9.31
CA PHE A 521 25.90 18.46 -10.07
C PHE A 521 24.72 17.90 -9.25
N GLY A 522 24.88 17.74 -7.94
CA GLY A 522 23.76 17.45 -7.04
C GLY A 522 22.83 18.65 -6.94
N GLN A 523 21.56 18.43 -6.60
CA GLN A 523 20.58 19.52 -6.47
C GLN A 523 20.55 20.04 -5.03
N PRO A 524 21.03 21.25 -4.71
CA PRO A 524 20.83 21.82 -3.38
C PRO A 524 19.35 22.17 -3.23
N ILE A 525 18.68 21.59 -2.23
CA ILE A 525 17.28 21.84 -1.93
C ILE A 525 17.20 22.43 -0.53
N TYR A 526 16.55 23.58 -0.40
CA TYR A 526 16.36 24.28 0.86
C TYR A 526 14.88 24.55 1.12
N TRP A 527 14.48 24.50 2.38
CA TRP A 527 13.13 24.80 2.85
C TRP A 527 13.15 26.11 3.62
N ALA A 528 12.47 27.11 3.09
CA ALA A 528 12.36 28.43 3.66
C ALA A 528 11.08 28.60 4.48
N SER A 529 11.17 29.47 5.48
CA SER A 529 10.10 29.90 6.34
C SER A 529 9.90 31.42 6.23
N SER A 530 8.79 31.93 6.76
CA SER A 530 8.55 33.38 6.86
C SER A 530 9.52 34.11 7.79
N SER A 531 10.35 33.37 8.55
CA SER A 531 11.39 33.95 9.41
C SER A 531 12.73 34.14 8.71
N ASP A 532 12.93 33.49 7.56
CA ASP A 532 14.11 33.68 6.72
C ASP A 532 14.04 35.05 6.04
N LYS A 533 15.17 35.53 5.49
CA LYS A 533 15.19 36.84 4.83
C LYS A 533 14.50 36.73 3.46
N LEU A 534 13.55 37.63 3.20
CA LEU A 534 12.94 37.80 1.89
C LEU A 534 13.89 38.55 0.96
N TYR A 535 14.30 37.91 -0.13
CA TYR A 535 15.13 38.51 -1.17
C TYR A 535 14.30 38.79 -2.42
N THR A 536 14.52 39.94 -3.06
CA THR A 536 14.03 40.21 -4.42
C THR A 536 15.15 39.88 -5.39
N ILE A 537 14.91 38.92 -6.29
CA ILE A 537 15.91 38.40 -7.23
C ILE A 537 15.36 38.47 -8.64
N SER A 538 16.20 38.80 -9.62
CA SER A 538 15.82 38.88 -11.03
C SER A 538 16.90 38.29 -11.92
N ASP A 539 16.48 37.62 -13.00
CA ASP A 539 17.33 37.23 -14.14
C ASP A 539 17.16 38.18 -15.34
N GLY A 540 16.48 39.32 -15.15
CA GLY A 540 16.11 40.27 -16.19
C GLY A 540 14.80 39.96 -16.92
N SER A 541 14.36 38.69 -16.94
CA SER A 541 13.08 38.27 -17.54
C SER A 541 11.98 38.07 -16.49
N LEU A 542 12.34 37.50 -15.36
CA LEU A 542 11.48 37.22 -14.22
C LEU A 542 12.08 37.87 -12.98
N THR A 543 11.21 38.48 -12.16
CA THR A 543 11.55 38.96 -10.83
C THR A 543 10.69 38.21 -9.82
N VAL A 544 11.33 37.67 -8.78
CA VAL A 544 10.68 36.91 -7.71
C VAL A 544 11.08 37.47 -6.35
N GLN A 545 10.17 37.39 -5.40
CA GLN A 545 10.47 37.56 -3.99
C GLN A 545 10.44 36.18 -3.34
N VAL A 546 11.53 35.76 -2.71
CA VAL A 546 11.67 34.41 -2.13
C VAL A 546 12.43 34.49 -0.82
N HIS A 547 11.93 33.81 0.21
CA HIS A 547 12.67 33.63 1.44
C HIS A 547 13.82 32.64 1.19
N ILE A 548 15.05 33.01 1.56
CA ILE A 548 16.21 32.11 1.42
C ILE A 548 16.84 31.90 2.79
N PRO A 549 16.95 30.64 3.26
CA PRO A 549 17.59 30.35 4.53
C PRO A 549 19.04 30.83 4.59
N ARG A 550 19.43 31.37 5.75
CA ARG A 550 20.81 31.77 5.97
C ARG A 550 21.75 30.58 5.76
N GLY A 551 22.78 30.77 4.95
CA GLY A 551 23.77 29.74 4.64
C GLY A 551 23.36 28.76 3.54
N ALA A 552 22.20 28.96 2.91
CA ALA A 552 21.90 28.33 1.63
C ALA A 552 23.01 28.65 0.63
N SER A 553 23.43 27.64 -0.14
CA SER A 553 24.50 27.79 -1.12
C SER A 553 24.18 27.03 -2.40
N PRO A 554 24.51 27.61 -3.57
CA PRO A 554 24.32 26.95 -4.85
C PRO A 554 25.27 25.76 -5.01
N ALA A 555 24.98 24.93 -6.00
CA ALA A 555 25.88 23.85 -6.41
C ALA A 555 27.21 24.42 -6.90
N SER A 556 28.30 23.69 -6.69
CA SER A 556 29.63 24.14 -7.10
C SER A 556 29.96 23.81 -8.56
N GLY A 557 29.09 23.09 -9.26
CA GLY A 557 29.21 22.84 -10.69
C GLY A 557 28.95 24.09 -11.53
N SER A 558 29.20 23.99 -12.84
CA SER A 558 29.04 25.09 -13.81
C SER A 558 27.66 25.72 -13.79
N ASP A 559 26.63 24.94 -13.49
CA ASP A 559 25.24 25.39 -13.57
C ASP A 559 24.83 26.22 -12.35
N GLY A 560 25.63 26.23 -11.28
CA GLY A 560 25.39 27.04 -10.08
C GLY A 560 23.97 26.90 -9.51
N GLN A 561 23.37 25.71 -9.62
CA GLN A 561 21.94 25.52 -9.39
C GLN A 561 21.57 25.46 -7.91
N ILE A 562 20.37 25.93 -7.57
CA ILE A 562 19.76 25.84 -6.24
C ILE A 562 18.24 25.79 -6.36
N THR A 563 17.59 25.04 -5.47
CA THR A 563 16.14 24.99 -5.30
C THR A 563 15.76 25.46 -3.90
N VAL A 564 14.77 26.34 -3.80
CA VAL A 564 14.23 26.83 -2.54
C VAL A 564 12.71 26.64 -2.54
N TYR A 565 12.22 25.82 -1.63
CA TYR A 565 10.80 25.71 -1.32
C TYR A 565 10.44 26.77 -0.29
N ASP A 566 9.63 27.75 -0.69
CA ASP A 566 9.10 28.77 0.21
C ASP A 566 7.61 28.53 0.42
N LEU A 567 7.31 27.71 1.43
CA LEU A 567 5.93 27.35 1.76
C LEU A 567 5.12 28.56 2.23
N SER A 568 5.78 29.56 2.82
CA SER A 568 5.12 30.75 3.35
C SER A 568 4.56 31.65 2.25
N THR A 569 5.14 31.58 1.04
CA THR A 569 4.70 32.31 -0.14
C THR A 569 4.17 31.39 -1.24
N ASN A 570 3.91 30.11 -0.90
CA ASN A 570 3.29 29.10 -1.79
C ASN A 570 4.06 28.89 -3.11
N GLN A 571 5.39 28.88 -3.08
CA GLN A 571 6.19 28.72 -4.30
C GLN A 571 7.42 27.85 -4.09
N VAL A 572 7.89 27.26 -5.18
CA VAL A 572 9.23 26.70 -5.30
C VAL A 572 9.99 27.51 -6.34
N VAL A 573 11.20 27.92 -5.98
CA VAL A 573 12.06 28.76 -6.82
C VAL A 573 13.37 28.03 -7.11
N GLY A 574 13.66 27.85 -8.39
CA GLY A 574 14.94 27.34 -8.90
C GLY A 574 15.76 28.50 -9.44
N MET A 575 17.07 28.48 -9.25
CA MET A 575 17.99 29.45 -9.84
C MET A 575 19.20 28.74 -10.43
N SER A 576 19.68 29.18 -11.59
CA SER A 576 20.94 28.73 -12.20
C SER A 576 21.96 29.87 -12.30
N GLY A 577 23.24 29.53 -12.22
CA GLY A 577 24.32 30.50 -12.07
C GLY A 577 24.14 31.37 -10.81
N ALA A 578 23.51 30.82 -9.77
CA ALA A 578 23.21 31.59 -8.58
C ALA A 578 24.48 31.89 -7.79
N SER A 579 24.56 33.08 -7.20
CA SER A 579 25.66 33.44 -6.30
C SER A 579 25.18 34.34 -5.17
N TYR A 580 25.77 34.18 -3.99
CA TYR A 580 25.48 34.99 -2.82
C TYR A 580 26.69 35.85 -2.45
N ASN A 581 26.49 37.17 -2.36
CA ASN A 581 27.51 38.10 -1.91
C ASN A 581 27.25 38.45 -0.44
N SER A 582 28.10 37.96 0.46
CA SER A 582 27.97 38.21 1.90
C SER A 582 28.24 39.64 2.33
N SER A 583 29.00 40.41 1.53
CA SER A 583 29.35 41.80 1.86
C SER A 583 28.19 42.75 1.63
N SER A 584 27.37 42.49 0.60
CA SER A 584 26.16 43.26 0.30
C SER A 584 24.87 42.57 0.76
N ASP A 585 24.94 41.31 1.20
CA ASP A 585 23.80 40.47 1.57
C ASP A 585 22.75 40.44 0.44
N THR A 586 23.22 40.06 -0.75
CA THR A 586 22.44 40.01 -2.00
C THR A 586 22.70 38.71 -2.75
N TRP A 587 21.65 38.21 -3.42
CA TRP A 587 21.73 37.13 -4.39
C TRP A 587 21.75 37.67 -5.82
N SER A 588 22.50 37.01 -6.71
CA SER A 588 22.45 37.23 -8.15
C SER A 588 22.26 35.90 -8.88
N VAL A 589 21.76 35.98 -10.11
CA VAL A 589 21.48 34.84 -10.99
C VAL A 589 22.16 35.11 -12.32
N GLY A 590 23.06 34.23 -12.74
CA GLY A 590 23.76 34.31 -14.03
C GLY A 590 23.05 33.57 -15.16
N GLY A 591 22.14 32.66 -14.84
CA GLY A 591 21.31 31.93 -15.81
C GLY A 591 19.85 32.35 -15.74
N SER A 592 18.99 31.50 -15.17
CA SER A 592 17.54 31.64 -15.18
C SER A 592 16.93 31.43 -13.79
N ILE A 593 15.76 32.04 -13.57
CA ILE A 593 14.87 31.77 -12.45
C ILE A 593 13.70 30.91 -12.92
N ASP A 594 13.48 29.80 -12.22
CA ASP A 594 12.29 28.97 -12.31
C ASP A 594 11.38 29.28 -11.13
N ARG A 595 10.11 29.59 -11.35
CA ARG A 595 9.11 29.76 -10.28
C ARG A 595 7.87 28.94 -10.59
N TYR A 596 7.45 28.11 -9.64
CA TYR A 596 6.20 27.35 -9.72
C TYR A 596 5.42 27.48 -8.42
N MET A 597 4.11 27.67 -8.54
CA MET A 597 3.20 27.75 -7.39
C MET A 597 2.91 26.33 -6.89
N LEU A 598 3.05 26.13 -5.59
CA LEU A 598 3.03 24.79 -5.00
C LEU A 598 1.63 24.14 -5.01
N ASP A 599 0.57 24.94 -4.98
CA ASP A 599 -0.83 24.49 -5.07
C ASP A 599 -1.35 24.36 -6.51
N SER A 600 -0.51 24.67 -7.51
CA SER A 600 -0.88 24.58 -8.94
C SER A 600 -0.76 23.16 -9.48
N ASN A 601 -1.06 22.97 -10.77
CA ASN A 601 -0.76 21.71 -11.46
C ASN A 601 0.69 21.60 -11.95
N GLY A 602 1.54 22.58 -11.62
CA GLY A 602 2.97 22.59 -11.92
C GLY A 602 3.33 22.69 -13.41
N LEU A 603 2.38 22.96 -14.30
CA LEU A 603 2.67 23.16 -15.73
C LEU A 603 3.09 24.62 -15.98
N ASP A 604 4.09 24.82 -16.84
CA ASP A 604 4.54 26.14 -17.27
C ASP A 604 3.42 26.89 -17.99
N ARG A 605 3.29 28.20 -17.74
CA ARG A 605 2.25 29.05 -18.35
C ARG A 605 2.23 29.02 -19.88
N ARG A 606 3.32 28.62 -20.53
CA ARG A 606 3.44 28.53 -22.00
C ARG A 606 2.85 27.24 -22.57
N VAL A 607 2.60 26.21 -21.75
CA VAL A 607 2.04 24.94 -22.23
C VAL A 607 0.55 24.83 -21.97
N SER A 608 -0.13 24.10 -22.85
CA SER A 608 -1.56 23.81 -22.71
C SER A 608 -1.85 23.08 -21.40
N GLY A 609 -2.97 23.44 -20.77
CA GLY A 609 -3.41 22.86 -19.51
C GLY A 609 -2.83 23.51 -18.25
N SER A 610 -1.91 24.47 -18.35
CA SER A 610 -1.45 25.21 -17.15
C SER A 610 -2.59 25.94 -16.47
N ASN A 611 -2.65 25.84 -15.14
CA ASN A 611 -3.69 26.48 -14.32
C ASN A 611 -3.19 27.69 -13.53
N ASN A 612 -1.92 28.10 -13.72
CA ASN A 612 -1.36 29.22 -12.98
C ASN A 612 -0.33 29.99 -13.82
N ASN A 613 -0.63 31.25 -14.12
CA ASN A 613 0.22 32.13 -14.93
C ASN A 613 1.55 32.51 -14.25
N ASN A 614 1.69 32.25 -12.95
CA ASN A 614 2.93 32.47 -12.22
C ASN A 614 3.94 31.33 -12.39
N ASN A 615 3.53 30.19 -12.97
CA ASN A 615 4.40 29.08 -13.30
C ASN A 615 5.23 29.40 -14.54
N TYR A 616 6.54 29.47 -14.38
CA TYR A 616 7.48 29.72 -15.46
C TYR A 616 8.84 29.13 -15.11
N GLY A 617 9.45 28.39 -16.03
CA GLY A 617 10.79 27.85 -15.82
C GLY A 617 11.58 27.67 -17.09
N HIS A 618 12.85 27.32 -16.94
CA HIS A 618 13.76 26.98 -18.01
C HIS A 618 13.17 25.83 -18.83
N ARG A 619 12.73 26.16 -20.06
CA ARG A 619 12.06 25.22 -20.99
C ARG A 619 10.81 24.52 -20.44
N GLY A 620 10.21 25.08 -19.39
CA GLY A 620 8.98 24.55 -18.77
C GLY A 620 9.19 23.43 -17.75
N VAL A 621 10.45 23.13 -17.41
CA VAL A 621 10.79 22.13 -16.39
C VAL A 621 10.67 22.73 -14.99
N SER A 622 9.93 22.05 -14.11
CA SER A 622 9.83 22.48 -12.71
C SER A 622 11.03 22.03 -11.87
N THR A 623 11.61 22.96 -11.11
CA THR A 623 12.71 22.66 -10.17
C THR A 623 12.31 21.65 -9.09
N ALA A 624 11.01 21.48 -8.80
CA ALA A 624 10.51 20.61 -7.74
C ALA A 624 10.65 19.10 -7.99
N VAL A 625 10.88 18.70 -9.25
CA VAL A 625 10.94 17.28 -9.65
C VAL A 625 12.32 16.84 -10.15
N ARG A 626 13.28 17.78 -10.20
CA ARG A 626 14.61 17.58 -10.82
C ARG A 626 15.52 16.57 -10.12
N ALA A 627 15.23 16.21 -8.88
CA ALA A 627 16.09 15.35 -8.09
C ALA A 627 15.32 14.45 -7.15
N VAL A 628 15.92 13.29 -6.86
CA VAL A 628 15.50 12.40 -5.77
C VAL A 628 15.88 13.07 -4.45
N ARG A 629 14.92 13.14 -3.50
CA ARG A 629 15.15 13.72 -2.18
C ARG A 629 15.41 12.67 -1.13
N VAL A 630 16.27 13.02 -0.17
CA VAL A 630 16.68 12.11 0.92
C VAL A 630 15.48 11.70 1.76
N ASP A 631 14.63 12.66 2.11
CA ASP A 631 13.52 12.47 3.02
C ASP A 631 12.41 11.58 2.44
N GLU A 632 12.17 11.64 1.14
CA GLU A 632 11.26 10.73 0.43
C GLU A 632 11.76 9.29 0.41
N VAL A 633 13.06 9.10 0.20
CA VAL A 633 13.68 7.77 0.25
C VAL A 633 13.64 7.23 1.69
N GLN A 634 13.94 8.06 2.69
CA GLN A 634 13.86 7.69 4.11
C GLN A 634 12.43 7.38 4.55
N ALA A 635 11.42 8.09 4.01
CA ALA A 635 10.01 7.80 4.25
C ALA A 635 9.51 6.55 3.50
N GLY A 636 10.35 5.93 2.67
CA GLY A 636 10.01 4.71 1.95
C GLY A 636 9.17 4.92 0.69
N VAL A 637 8.91 6.16 0.27
CA VAL A 637 8.06 6.43 -0.89
C VAL A 637 8.37 7.77 -1.56
N ILE A 638 8.55 7.75 -2.88
CA ILE A 638 8.55 8.94 -3.75
C ILE A 638 7.26 8.88 -4.57
N ARG A 639 6.46 9.94 -4.51
CA ARG A 639 5.11 9.96 -5.10
C ARG A 639 4.98 10.91 -6.27
N HIS A 640 6.05 11.17 -7.01
CA HIS A 640 6.03 12.07 -8.14
C HIS A 640 7.02 11.64 -9.22
N ARG A 641 6.82 12.15 -10.43
CA ARG A 641 7.76 12.00 -11.55
C ARG A 641 9.09 12.64 -11.21
N LEU A 642 10.17 12.01 -11.69
CA LEU A 642 11.54 12.49 -11.50
C LEU A 642 12.10 13.12 -12.77
N GLY A 643 13.15 13.92 -12.63
CA GLY A 643 13.94 14.44 -13.75
C GLY A 643 15.13 13.55 -14.10
N CYS A 644 15.28 13.21 -15.39
CA CYS A 644 16.42 12.50 -15.95
C CYS A 644 17.21 13.39 -16.91
N PHE A 645 18.53 13.24 -16.87
CA PHE A 645 19.49 13.99 -17.66
C PHE A 645 20.14 13.01 -18.63
N TRP A 646 20.03 13.27 -19.93
CA TRP A 646 20.41 12.31 -20.97
C TRP A 646 21.78 12.63 -21.54
N TRP A 647 22.49 11.64 -22.10
CA TRP A 647 23.84 11.88 -22.61
C TRP A 647 23.86 12.89 -23.77
N ALA A 648 22.84 12.86 -24.64
CA ALA A 648 22.59 13.81 -25.71
C ALA A 648 21.10 13.83 -26.10
N THR A 649 20.48 15.01 -26.23
CA THR A 649 19.07 15.16 -26.59
C THR A 649 18.86 15.60 -28.05
N GLY A 650 17.74 15.18 -28.64
CA GLY A 650 17.11 15.71 -29.87
C GLY A 650 17.76 15.39 -31.24
N THR A 651 16.94 14.90 -32.20
CA THR A 651 17.18 15.01 -33.65
C THR A 651 16.43 16.21 -34.25
N GLN A 652 16.85 16.70 -35.43
CA GLN A 652 16.29 17.89 -36.12
C GLN A 652 14.79 17.80 -36.53
N THR A 653 14.03 16.77 -36.11
CA THR A 653 12.63 16.55 -36.53
C THR A 653 11.58 16.73 -35.44
N VAL A 654 11.88 16.44 -34.16
CA VAL A 654 11.01 16.74 -33.00
C VAL A 654 11.90 17.18 -31.84
N ASN A 655 11.77 18.44 -31.46
CA ASN A 655 12.72 19.03 -30.51
C ASN A 655 12.31 18.84 -29.03
N HIS A 656 11.00 18.84 -28.73
CA HIS A 656 10.46 18.45 -27.42
C HIS A 656 9.03 17.94 -27.50
N TYR A 657 8.61 17.26 -26.43
CA TYR A 657 7.23 16.91 -26.14
C TYR A 657 6.67 17.70 -24.96
N TRP A 658 5.34 17.86 -24.95
CA TRP A 658 4.62 18.28 -23.75
C TRP A 658 4.98 17.36 -22.57
N PRO A 659 5.18 17.90 -21.34
CA PRO A 659 4.86 19.26 -20.90
C PRO A 659 6.01 20.27 -21.00
N MET A 660 7.07 19.99 -21.77
CA MET A 660 8.12 21.00 -21.98
C MET A 660 7.61 22.13 -22.88
N ALA A 661 8.07 23.34 -22.58
CA ALA A 661 7.74 24.59 -23.27
C ALA A 661 8.84 25.02 -24.26
N GLY A 662 9.89 24.21 -24.38
CA GLY A 662 11.05 24.44 -25.21
C GLY A 662 12.06 23.32 -25.01
N ASP A 663 13.22 23.45 -25.66
CA ASP A 663 14.29 22.47 -25.63
C ASP A 663 15.64 23.16 -25.86
N GLU A 664 16.71 22.40 -25.68
CA GLU A 664 18.07 22.87 -25.86
C GLU A 664 18.59 22.81 -27.31
N GLY A 665 17.82 22.18 -28.21
CA GLY A 665 18.09 22.06 -29.64
C GLY A 665 19.29 21.17 -29.99
N SER A 666 19.05 20.10 -30.76
CA SER A 666 20.06 19.32 -31.51
C SER A 666 21.41 19.09 -30.80
N LYS A 667 21.41 18.49 -29.60
CA LYS A 667 22.64 18.16 -28.85
C LYS A 667 23.36 16.90 -29.36
N GLY A 668 22.96 16.40 -30.52
CA GLY A 668 23.60 15.27 -31.20
C GLY A 668 23.05 13.90 -30.81
N GLY A 669 21.99 13.85 -30.00
CA GLY A 669 21.30 12.61 -29.64
C GLY A 669 20.05 12.37 -30.48
N ILE A 670 19.26 11.37 -30.09
CA ILE A 670 17.99 11.06 -30.78
C ILE A 670 16.75 11.15 -29.87
N VAL A 671 16.95 11.23 -28.56
CA VAL A 671 15.87 11.24 -27.56
C VAL A 671 15.40 12.69 -27.34
N PRO A 672 14.13 13.04 -27.63
CA PRO A 672 13.62 14.39 -27.43
C PRO A 672 13.46 14.74 -25.95
N GLU A 673 13.59 16.02 -25.62
CA GLU A 673 13.26 16.52 -24.29
C GLU A 673 11.74 16.43 -24.05
N GLY A 674 11.33 16.20 -22.80
CA GLY A 674 9.93 16.07 -22.39
C GLY A 674 9.35 14.66 -22.54
N ILE A 675 10.03 13.75 -23.24
CA ILE A 675 9.64 12.33 -23.24
C ILE A 675 9.92 11.70 -21.86
N VAL A 676 9.13 10.70 -21.47
CA VAL A 676 9.31 9.98 -20.21
C VAL A 676 9.80 8.56 -20.46
N ILE A 677 10.88 8.17 -19.79
CA ILE A 677 11.29 6.77 -19.67
C ILE A 677 10.82 6.21 -18.32
N ARG A 678 10.32 4.98 -18.31
CA ARG A 678 9.96 4.26 -17.07
C ARG A 678 10.53 2.85 -17.06
N ILE A 679 10.61 2.26 -15.87
CA ILE A 679 10.76 0.81 -15.74
C ILE A 679 9.44 0.16 -16.14
N LYS A 680 9.50 -0.89 -16.95
CA LYS A 680 8.33 -1.66 -17.39
C LYS A 680 7.51 -2.10 -16.17
N PRO A 681 6.18 -1.95 -16.20
CA PRO A 681 5.31 -2.44 -15.13
C PRO A 681 5.42 -3.96 -14.88
N SER A 682 5.85 -4.73 -15.89
CA SER A 682 6.06 -6.18 -15.79
C SER A 682 7.34 -6.59 -15.05
N VAL A 683 8.25 -5.66 -14.75
CA VAL A 683 9.50 -5.96 -14.03
C VAL A 683 9.22 -6.09 -12.54
N ASN A 684 9.45 -7.28 -11.99
CA ASN A 684 9.36 -7.52 -10.55
C ASN A 684 10.60 -6.95 -9.84
N LEU A 685 10.50 -5.71 -9.36
CA LEU A 685 11.59 -4.99 -8.67
C LEU A 685 12.14 -5.73 -7.44
N ALA A 686 11.29 -6.42 -6.68
CA ALA A 686 11.71 -7.15 -5.47
C ALA A 686 12.68 -8.30 -5.79
N SER A 687 12.63 -8.82 -7.01
CA SER A 687 13.52 -9.90 -7.48
C SER A 687 14.87 -9.40 -8.02
N ARG A 688 15.06 -8.09 -8.17
CA ARG A 688 16.26 -7.52 -8.82
C ARG A 688 17.43 -7.34 -7.85
N GLY A 689 17.27 -7.60 -6.54
CA GLY A 689 18.37 -7.45 -5.57
C GLY A 689 18.77 -6.00 -5.32
N LEU A 690 17.83 -5.07 -5.47
CA LEU A 690 18.00 -3.66 -5.10
C LEU A 690 18.10 -3.53 -3.57
N SER A 691 18.91 -2.57 -3.09
CA SER A 691 18.84 -2.17 -1.68
C SER A 691 17.49 -1.52 -1.37
N ALA A 692 17.06 -1.53 -0.10
CA ALA A 692 15.82 -0.88 0.32
C ALA A 692 15.66 0.58 -0.20
N PRO A 693 16.65 1.49 -0.07
CA PRO A 693 16.51 2.85 -0.61
C PRO A 693 16.49 2.88 -2.15
N ALA A 694 17.23 1.99 -2.83
CA ALA A 694 17.21 1.91 -4.28
C ALA A 694 15.87 1.38 -4.81
N LEU A 695 15.22 0.49 -4.06
CA LEU A 695 13.89 -0.02 -4.37
C LEU A 695 12.83 1.08 -4.31
N VAL A 696 12.92 2.02 -3.37
CA VAL A 696 12.03 3.19 -3.30
C VAL A 696 12.15 4.04 -4.58
N VAL A 697 13.37 4.32 -5.00
CA VAL A 697 13.63 5.09 -6.24
C VAL A 697 13.16 4.30 -7.47
N ALA A 698 13.47 3.02 -7.56
CA ALA A 698 13.04 2.16 -8.66
C ALA A 698 11.51 2.07 -8.75
N LYS A 699 10.81 2.02 -7.62
CA LYS A 699 9.34 2.01 -7.60
C LYS A 699 8.76 3.30 -8.18
N ALA A 700 9.34 4.46 -7.85
CA ALA A 700 8.94 5.72 -8.45
C ALA A 700 9.23 5.80 -9.96
N LEU A 701 10.37 5.27 -10.40
CA LEU A 701 10.72 5.16 -11.82
C LEU A 701 9.83 4.17 -12.58
N GLN A 702 9.21 3.19 -11.91
CA GLN A 702 8.22 2.29 -12.50
C GLN A 702 6.83 2.96 -12.57
N ASP A 703 6.40 3.62 -11.49
CA ASP A 703 5.04 4.17 -11.37
C ASP A 703 4.88 5.52 -12.08
N TYR A 704 5.87 6.42 -11.98
CA TYR A 704 5.81 7.79 -12.51
C TYR A 704 6.77 8.02 -13.69
N GLY A 705 7.83 7.21 -13.79
CA GLY A 705 8.92 7.41 -14.73
C GLY A 705 9.83 8.59 -14.38
N CYS A 706 10.78 8.86 -15.26
CA CYS A 706 11.52 10.12 -15.26
C CYS A 706 11.45 10.80 -16.62
N MET A 707 11.15 12.10 -16.60
CA MET A 707 11.12 12.94 -17.80
C MET A 707 12.54 13.27 -18.22
N ILE A 708 12.84 13.21 -19.51
CA ILE A 708 14.12 13.69 -20.04
C ILE A 708 14.07 15.22 -20.07
N GLU A 709 14.74 15.86 -19.12
CA GLU A 709 14.63 17.31 -18.90
C GLU A 709 15.77 18.09 -19.53
N ASP A 710 16.93 17.44 -19.66
CA ASP A 710 18.14 18.13 -20.07
C ASP A 710 19.21 17.21 -20.64
N ASN A 711 20.16 17.83 -21.33
CA ASN A 711 21.38 17.21 -21.79
C ASN A 711 22.47 17.27 -20.71
N SER A 712 23.12 16.13 -20.46
CA SER A 712 24.26 16.00 -19.55
C SER A 712 25.61 16.04 -20.27
N GLY A 713 25.63 15.81 -21.59
CA GLY A 713 26.85 15.65 -22.39
C GLY A 713 27.62 14.35 -22.13
N ALA A 714 27.28 13.56 -21.11
CA ALA A 714 27.92 12.29 -20.81
C ALA A 714 27.07 11.40 -19.87
N GLY A 715 26.70 10.22 -20.35
CA GLY A 715 25.93 9.23 -19.59
C GLY A 715 24.48 9.63 -19.33
N ASN A 716 23.68 8.64 -18.93
CA ASN A 716 22.29 8.89 -18.52
C ASN A 716 22.25 8.94 -17.00
N ARG A 717 21.63 9.99 -16.44
CA ARG A 717 21.74 10.33 -15.03
C ARG A 717 20.40 10.67 -14.39
N LEU A 718 20.26 10.24 -13.15
CA LEU A 718 19.24 10.69 -12.22
C LEU A 718 19.92 11.51 -11.11
N LYS A 719 19.44 12.72 -10.87
CA LYS A 719 20.08 13.64 -9.92
C LYS A 719 19.62 13.36 -8.50
N LEU A 720 20.57 13.35 -7.57
CA LEU A 720 20.28 13.32 -6.14
C LEU A 720 20.27 14.74 -5.56
N GLU A 721 19.46 14.96 -4.53
CA GLU A 721 19.62 16.08 -3.62
C GLU A 721 21.08 16.15 -3.12
N ARG A 722 21.66 17.34 -3.03
CA ARG A 722 23.05 17.52 -2.57
C ARG A 722 23.14 17.34 -1.05
N ASN A 723 23.25 16.09 -0.61
CA ASN A 723 23.41 15.72 0.79
C ASN A 723 24.20 14.42 0.92
N GLU A 724 25.49 14.47 0.60
CA GLU A 724 26.37 13.30 0.52
C GLU A 724 26.32 12.42 1.77
N SER A 725 26.43 13.04 2.95
CA SER A 725 26.40 12.33 4.24
C SER A 725 25.08 11.58 4.47
N ALA A 726 23.95 12.13 4.03
CA ALA A 726 22.66 11.48 4.22
C ALA A 726 22.44 10.33 3.21
N TRP A 727 22.91 10.48 1.97
CA TRP A 727 22.91 9.36 1.02
C TRP A 727 23.82 8.23 1.47
N GLN A 728 24.97 8.59 2.06
CA GLN A 728 25.91 7.62 2.62
C GLN A 728 25.28 6.86 3.79
N SER A 729 24.54 7.54 4.67
CA SER A 729 23.91 6.91 5.83
C SER A 729 22.81 5.92 5.46
N ILE A 730 22.09 6.16 4.36
CA ILE A 730 21.05 5.23 3.89
C ILE A 730 21.57 4.21 2.87
N GLY A 731 22.81 4.33 2.39
CA GLY A 731 23.46 3.34 1.54
C GLY A 731 23.14 3.44 0.05
N ILE A 732 22.76 4.63 -0.44
CA ILE A 732 22.71 4.91 -1.88
C ILE A 732 24.15 5.11 -2.40
N ARG A 733 24.43 4.55 -3.58
CA ARG A 733 25.68 4.63 -4.33
C ARG A 733 25.38 5.01 -5.78
N GLU A 734 26.40 5.44 -6.53
CA GLU A 734 26.27 5.80 -7.96
C GLU A 734 25.59 4.70 -8.79
N ASP A 735 25.89 3.44 -8.46
CA ASP A 735 25.47 2.22 -9.16
C ASP A 735 24.27 1.50 -8.53
N SER A 736 23.54 2.14 -7.61
CA SER A 736 22.45 1.47 -6.88
C SER A 736 21.28 0.99 -7.75
N LEU A 737 21.19 1.44 -9.01
CA LEU A 737 20.22 0.95 -10.00
C LEU A 737 20.83 -0.03 -11.01
N ALA A 738 22.08 -0.48 -10.82
CA ALA A 738 22.74 -1.46 -11.69
C ALA A 738 21.94 -2.74 -11.98
N PRO A 739 21.13 -3.27 -11.05
CA PRO A 739 20.30 -4.45 -11.34
C PRO A 739 19.14 -4.23 -12.33
N LEU A 740 18.95 -3.01 -12.83
CA LEU A 740 17.89 -2.64 -13.78
C LEU A 740 18.50 -2.26 -15.14
N PRO A 741 18.90 -3.24 -15.97
CA PRO A 741 19.46 -2.98 -17.28
C PRO A 741 18.43 -2.32 -18.20
N TRP A 742 18.88 -1.61 -19.23
CA TRP A 742 17.98 -0.91 -20.18
C TRP A 742 16.90 -1.78 -20.83
N SER A 743 17.06 -3.11 -20.88
CA SER A 743 16.00 -4.03 -21.33
C SER A 743 14.74 -4.01 -20.46
N ASP A 744 14.85 -3.51 -19.22
CA ASP A 744 13.74 -3.35 -18.28
C ASP A 744 12.97 -2.06 -18.49
N TRP A 745 13.42 -1.18 -19.38
CA TRP A 745 12.89 0.16 -19.53
C TRP A 745 12.09 0.31 -20.82
N GLU A 746 11.20 1.28 -20.81
CA GLU A 746 10.42 1.67 -21.99
C GLU A 746 10.16 3.18 -21.97
N PHE A 747 10.14 3.77 -23.16
CA PHE A 747 9.74 5.15 -23.37
C PHE A 747 8.23 5.22 -23.60
N ILE A 748 7.57 6.05 -22.80
CA ILE A 748 6.17 6.41 -22.98
C ILE A 748 6.04 7.31 -24.20
N GLN A 749 4.93 7.17 -24.93
CA GLN A 749 4.61 7.99 -26.09
C GLN A 749 4.77 9.48 -25.75
N GLY A 750 5.55 10.18 -26.57
CA GLY A 750 5.78 11.61 -26.42
C GLY A 750 4.47 12.42 -26.36
N GLY A 751 4.36 13.30 -25.36
CA GLY A 751 3.20 14.17 -25.15
C GLY A 751 2.01 13.51 -24.45
N TYR A 752 2.13 12.25 -24.02
CA TYR A 752 1.08 11.56 -23.29
C TYR A 752 0.86 12.16 -21.89
N SER A 753 -0.41 12.42 -21.56
CA SER A 753 -0.86 12.76 -20.21
C SER A 753 -1.63 11.58 -19.62
N PRO A 754 -1.26 11.08 -18.43
CA PRO A 754 -1.98 10.01 -17.74
C PRO A 754 -3.31 10.46 -17.12
#